data_AF-A0A8C6SJ60-F1
#
_entry.id   AF-A0A8C6SJ60-F1
#
_cell.length_a   1.000
_cell.length_b   1.000
_cell.length_c   1.000
_cell.angle_alpha   90.00
_cell.angle_beta   90.00
_cell.angle_gamma   90.00
#
_symmetry.space_group_name_H-M   'P 1'
#
loop_
_entity.id
_entity.type
_entity.pdbx_description
1 polymer ?
#
loop_
_entity_poly.entity_id
_entity_poly.type
_entity_poly.pdbx_seq_one_letter_code
_entity_poly.pdbx_strand_id
1 'polypeptide(L)'
;MGKSKTTKFKRPQFNAVGLPVSVTKDEDCEEDHGDENCPADELLEKLQSPNADMREFACASISRVVQQSQTIPGFLQRDAVRRLGPMLLDSSVAVRETATGALRNLSACGGQEVCEEMVKEDVMTPLTALLREVRNCTKRHHTIIINIILICVISESNTQALSIFNKSGLLDVVVQCLEKYPHNVELAISAAHCLHTVTEDNPELLCSINTTVLGALENVLLSTQDCMAYTLLRALAAGTLWNMKSSLPASHQAQLLNTVVATLSKCLDIDAGTLIPKLRHAEEDRLLNTASIPGVENETSRDINVDEMEEDEEAPNPKRNGKAAKIDNDISDLLPVKELREAMALLTAQQTSLEIIVNMCCSDDPSDDEWEESSSSDESELGPDGLCDGVSSLMSPLCLSAEVHGALISHHIPEKVLKKTEFPRPEAIDACHQNFSWKPLIKRVQSRALTCLHSILSTMDVESLGGIAALQEAAQRLSSLVFGAPEIPKDAEFLEAVTSALRSLLQMIASKNIPQCITPQQLMSLSEAASHCDVVSVRVNAVAILGITGSMLAREKGTADSIKIVGNALLQIASKDGDLVVNGEALDALFDVFADGNEAEMAAKNIQLLPALKALQPVFKAKIRKEGRGKYTPQQLCVLDNVKINLRRFISYLEKVVKK
;
A
#
# COMPACT_ATOMS: atom_id res chain seq x y z
N MET A 1 -7.91 19.67 15.24
CA MET A 1 -6.85 19.75 14.20
C MET A 1 -6.52 18.33 13.74
N GLY A 2 -6.02 18.11 12.52
CA GLY A 2 -5.84 16.74 12.00
C GLY A 2 -6.17 16.57 10.52
N LYS A 3 -5.92 17.60 9.71
CA LYS A 3 -5.88 17.46 8.25
C LYS A 3 -4.57 16.77 7.91
N SER A 4 -4.46 15.48 8.22
CA SER A 4 -3.48 14.63 7.55
C SER A 4 -3.83 14.76 6.07
N LYS A 5 -2.98 15.46 5.31
CA LYS A 5 -3.13 15.47 3.86
C LYS A 5 -3.03 14.01 3.44
N THR A 6 -4.01 13.55 2.67
CA THR A 6 -3.92 12.24 2.04
C THR A 6 -2.60 12.19 1.30
N THR A 7 -1.68 11.35 1.74
CA THR A 7 -0.42 11.17 1.03
C THR A 7 -0.69 10.33 -0.20
N LYS A 8 -0.11 10.71 -1.34
CA LYS A 8 -0.09 9.85 -2.52
C LYS A 8 0.38 8.46 -2.09
N PHE A 9 -0.33 7.43 -2.53
CA PHE A 9 0.14 6.07 -2.30
C PHE A 9 1.46 5.91 -3.02
N LYS A 10 2.53 5.68 -2.25
CA LYS A 10 3.72 5.05 -2.80
C LYS A 10 3.38 3.59 -3.07
N ARG A 11 3.78 3.11 -4.23
CA ARG A 11 3.41 1.76 -4.65
C ARG A 11 4.04 0.68 -3.76
N PRO A 12 3.34 -0.45 -3.58
CA PRO A 12 3.92 -1.61 -2.94
C PRO A 12 4.96 -2.24 -3.87
N GLN A 13 6.14 -2.55 -3.31
CA GLN A 13 7.21 -3.32 -3.98
C GLN A 13 6.65 -4.59 -4.61
N PHE A 14 7.26 -5.14 -5.67
CA PHE A 14 6.82 -6.39 -6.30
C PHE A 14 7.69 -7.59 -5.91
N ASN A 15 7.07 -8.73 -5.64
CA ASN A 15 7.69 -10.00 -5.26
C ASN A 15 8.27 -10.74 -6.48
N ALA A 16 8.90 -11.87 -6.19
CA ALA A 16 9.48 -12.82 -7.14
C ALA A 16 8.50 -13.40 -8.19
N VAL A 17 7.22 -13.01 -8.24
CA VAL A 17 6.26 -13.37 -9.30
C VAL A 17 5.67 -12.12 -9.99
N GLY A 18 6.08 -10.91 -9.60
CA GLY A 18 5.60 -9.65 -10.18
C GLY A 18 4.30 -9.19 -9.54
N LEU A 19 4.06 -9.59 -8.30
CA LEU A 19 2.90 -9.23 -7.49
C LEU A 19 3.33 -8.29 -6.37
N PRO A 20 2.50 -7.36 -5.91
CA PRO A 20 2.81 -6.56 -4.72
C PRO A 20 3.28 -7.42 -3.52
N VAL A 21 4.46 -7.17 -2.97
CA VAL A 21 5.07 -7.75 -1.76
C VAL A 21 4.13 -7.51 -0.60
N SER A 22 3.76 -8.58 0.12
CA SER A 22 3.14 -8.50 1.44
C SER A 22 4.08 -7.80 2.41
N VAL A 23 3.66 -6.67 2.99
CA VAL A 23 4.27 -6.17 4.23
C VAL A 23 3.79 -7.10 5.34
N THR A 24 4.24 -8.35 5.31
CA THR A 24 4.37 -9.12 6.54
C THR A 24 5.50 -8.46 7.28
N LYS A 25 5.19 -7.84 8.42
CA LYS A 25 6.22 -7.40 9.37
C LYS A 25 7.21 -8.55 9.50
N ASP A 26 8.46 -8.31 9.12
CA ASP A 26 9.56 -9.09 9.62
C ASP A 26 9.44 -8.99 11.14
N GLU A 27 9.07 -10.10 11.78
CA GLU A 27 9.30 -10.21 13.21
C GLU A 27 10.82 -10.11 13.34
N ASP A 28 11.28 -9.03 13.97
CA ASP A 28 12.68 -8.81 14.35
C ASP A 28 13.12 -10.01 15.21
N CYS A 29 13.59 -11.07 14.55
CA CYS A 29 14.35 -12.12 15.19
C CYS A 29 15.71 -11.51 15.50
N GLU A 30 16.02 -11.48 16.80
CA GLU A 30 17.25 -10.94 17.36
C GLU A 30 18.48 -11.28 16.52
N GLU A 31 19.29 -10.25 16.30
CA GLU A 31 20.65 -10.38 15.79
C GLU A 31 21.41 -11.43 16.63
N ASP A 32 22.19 -12.24 15.90
CA ASP A 32 23.25 -13.14 16.38
C ASP A 32 22.89 -14.63 16.36
N HIS A 33 23.04 -15.25 15.17
CA HIS A 33 23.55 -16.61 15.03
C HIS A 33 24.15 -16.86 13.63
N GLY A 34 25.48 -16.86 13.56
CA GLY A 34 26.26 -17.90 12.89
C GLY A 34 26.33 -17.92 11.35
N ASP A 35 27.47 -17.44 10.84
CA ASP A 35 28.02 -17.57 9.47
C ASP A 35 28.25 -19.05 9.01
N GLU A 36 27.70 -20.06 9.70
CA GLU A 36 28.07 -21.47 9.51
C GLU A 36 27.18 -22.27 8.53
N ASN A 37 26.12 -21.68 7.95
CA ASN A 37 25.20 -22.45 7.08
C ASN A 37 24.76 -21.75 5.77
N CYS A 38 25.37 -20.61 5.39
CA CYS A 38 25.01 -19.94 4.13
C CYS A 38 25.82 -20.51 2.96
N PRO A 39 25.21 -21.16 1.94
CA PRO A 39 25.92 -21.74 0.79
C PRO A 39 26.45 -20.68 -0.20
N ALA A 40 26.50 -19.40 0.20
CA ALA A 40 26.82 -18.28 -0.67
C ALA A 40 28.20 -18.40 -1.30
N ASP A 41 29.24 -18.76 -0.54
CA ASP A 41 30.61 -18.90 -1.07
C ASP A 41 30.68 -19.95 -2.18
N GLU A 42 30.20 -21.17 -1.91
CA GLU A 42 30.26 -22.28 -2.87
C GLU A 42 29.48 -21.96 -4.16
N LEU A 43 28.28 -21.37 -4.02
CA LEU A 43 27.45 -21.02 -5.17
C LEU A 43 28.05 -19.88 -6.00
N LEU A 44 28.59 -18.85 -5.36
CA LEU A 44 29.21 -17.71 -6.04
C LEU A 44 30.54 -18.08 -6.71
N GLU A 45 31.27 -19.08 -6.21
CA GLU A 45 32.45 -19.63 -6.90
C GLU A 45 32.07 -20.39 -8.17
N LYS A 46 30.98 -21.18 -8.14
CA LYS A 46 30.50 -21.94 -9.31
C LYS A 46 30.10 -21.07 -10.50
N LEU A 47 29.76 -19.79 -10.27
CA LEU A 47 29.51 -18.81 -11.34
C LEU A 47 30.74 -18.57 -12.23
N GLN A 48 31.95 -18.82 -11.73
CA GLN A 48 33.19 -18.65 -12.49
C GLN A 48 33.58 -19.90 -13.30
N SER A 49 32.78 -20.97 -13.22
CA SER A 49 33.06 -22.22 -13.93
C SER A 49 33.06 -22.02 -15.45
N PRO A 50 34.00 -22.65 -16.19
CA PRO A 50 33.94 -22.64 -17.65
C PRO A 50 32.73 -23.40 -18.20
N ASN A 51 32.13 -24.32 -17.41
CA ASN A 51 30.95 -25.07 -17.80
C ASN A 51 29.66 -24.25 -17.62
N ALA A 52 28.93 -24.03 -18.70
CA ALA A 52 27.66 -23.30 -18.69
C ALA A 52 26.61 -23.95 -17.78
N ASP A 53 26.52 -25.28 -17.76
CA ASP A 53 25.55 -26.02 -16.93
C ASP A 53 25.80 -25.77 -15.44
N MET A 54 27.06 -25.63 -15.04
CA MET A 54 27.44 -25.35 -13.65
C MET A 54 27.09 -23.91 -13.25
N ARG A 55 27.27 -22.95 -14.18
CA ARG A 55 26.87 -21.55 -13.97
C ARG A 55 25.36 -21.40 -13.87
N GLU A 56 24.63 -22.08 -14.75
CA GLU A 56 23.17 -22.13 -14.73
C GLU A 56 22.65 -22.71 -13.42
N PHE A 57 23.20 -23.86 -12.99
CA PHE A 57 22.88 -24.47 -11.71
C PHE A 57 23.13 -23.52 -10.53
N ALA A 58 24.27 -22.82 -10.54
CA ALA A 58 24.59 -21.84 -9.51
C ALA A 58 23.58 -20.68 -9.48
N CYS A 59 23.29 -20.06 -10.63
CA CYS A 59 22.28 -19.02 -10.74
C CYS A 59 20.90 -19.48 -10.25
N ALA A 60 20.45 -20.66 -10.67
CA ALA A 60 19.17 -21.23 -10.25
C ALA A 60 19.12 -21.51 -8.74
N SER A 61 20.21 -22.01 -8.17
CA SER A 61 20.34 -22.27 -6.73
C SER A 61 20.32 -20.97 -5.94
N ILE A 62 21.07 -19.95 -6.37
CA ILE A 62 21.05 -18.62 -5.76
C ILE A 62 19.64 -18.05 -5.80
N SER A 63 18.98 -18.10 -6.97
CA SER A 63 17.60 -17.63 -7.15
C SER A 63 16.60 -18.26 -6.17
N ARG A 64 16.80 -19.52 -5.78
CA ARG A 64 15.99 -20.20 -4.76
C ARG A 64 16.34 -19.74 -3.34
N VAL A 65 17.63 -19.67 -3.02
CA VAL A 65 18.10 -19.35 -1.66
C VAL A 65 17.72 -17.92 -1.28
N VAL A 66 17.92 -16.95 -2.18
CA VAL A 66 17.66 -15.52 -1.90
C VAL A 66 16.19 -15.15 -1.75
N GLN A 67 15.26 -16.09 -1.96
CA GLN A 67 13.85 -15.91 -1.58
C GLN A 67 13.66 -15.88 -0.05
N GLN A 68 14.66 -16.39 0.70
CA GLN A 68 14.75 -16.31 2.14
C GLN A 68 15.55 -15.07 2.52
N SER A 69 14.87 -14.01 2.97
CA SER A 69 15.46 -12.68 3.24
C SER A 69 16.67 -12.75 4.18
N GLN A 70 16.65 -13.65 5.16
CA GLN A 70 17.75 -13.86 6.12
C GLN A 70 19.08 -14.31 5.47
N THR A 71 19.03 -14.86 4.25
CA THR A 71 20.25 -15.31 3.54
C THR A 71 20.91 -14.18 2.75
N ILE A 72 20.16 -13.13 2.42
CA ILE A 72 20.59 -12.04 1.53
C ILE A 72 21.82 -11.30 2.06
N PRO A 73 21.93 -10.95 3.36
CA PRO A 73 23.13 -10.28 3.89
C PRO A 73 24.42 -11.07 3.61
N GLY A 74 24.37 -12.40 3.75
CA GLY A 74 25.51 -13.27 3.48
C GLY A 74 25.96 -13.24 2.01
N PHE A 75 25.02 -13.12 1.07
CA PHE A 75 25.32 -12.94 -0.36
C PHE A 75 25.86 -11.55 -0.68
N LEU A 76 25.31 -10.49 -0.08
CA LEU A 76 25.76 -9.12 -0.31
C LEU A 76 27.19 -8.90 0.18
N GLN A 77 27.54 -9.43 1.36
CA GLN A 77 28.91 -9.39 1.89
C GLN A 77 29.96 -10.02 0.97
N ARG A 78 29.54 -10.88 0.03
CA ARG A 78 30.38 -11.64 -0.89
C ARG A 78 30.30 -11.15 -2.34
N ASP A 79 29.85 -9.91 -2.53
CA ASP A 79 29.73 -9.24 -3.84
C ASP A 79 28.79 -9.99 -4.81
N ALA A 80 27.70 -10.61 -4.33
CA ALA A 80 26.80 -11.40 -5.18
C ALA A 80 26.28 -10.64 -6.40
N VAL A 81 25.93 -9.35 -6.23
CA VAL A 81 25.46 -8.48 -7.33
C VAL A 81 26.54 -8.33 -8.41
N ARG A 82 27.78 -8.00 -8.01
CA ARG A 82 28.93 -7.85 -8.92
C ARG A 82 29.25 -9.14 -9.67
N ARG A 83 29.02 -10.30 -9.03
CA ARG A 83 29.26 -11.63 -9.64
C ARG A 83 28.12 -12.06 -10.57
N LEU A 84 26.87 -11.75 -10.25
CA LEU A 84 25.69 -12.07 -11.05
C LEU A 84 25.49 -11.12 -12.24
N GLY A 85 25.82 -9.84 -12.11
CA GLY A 85 25.65 -8.83 -13.15
C GLY A 85 26.24 -9.23 -14.51
N PRO A 86 27.51 -9.69 -14.59
CA PRO A 86 28.12 -10.17 -15.84
C PRO A 86 27.42 -11.38 -16.46
N MET A 87 26.76 -12.23 -15.66
CA MET A 87 26.05 -13.42 -16.16
C MET A 87 24.84 -13.07 -17.03
N LEU A 88 24.33 -11.84 -16.94
CA LEU A 88 23.31 -11.32 -17.87
C LEU A 88 23.79 -11.28 -19.33
N LEU A 89 25.12 -11.26 -19.56
CA LEU A 89 25.72 -11.24 -20.89
C LEU A 89 26.36 -12.59 -21.27
N ASP A 90 26.08 -13.67 -20.54
CA ASP A 90 26.68 -14.98 -20.79
C ASP A 90 26.37 -15.50 -22.21
N SER A 91 27.30 -16.24 -22.81
CA SER A 91 27.07 -16.92 -24.08
C SER A 91 25.85 -17.85 -24.08
N SER A 92 25.56 -18.51 -22.95
CA SER A 92 24.43 -19.40 -22.74
C SER A 92 23.18 -18.61 -22.35
N VAL A 93 22.09 -18.79 -23.11
CA VAL A 93 20.81 -18.14 -22.82
C VAL A 93 20.23 -18.61 -21.48
N ALA A 94 20.38 -19.89 -21.14
CA ALA A 94 19.86 -20.44 -19.89
C ALA A 94 20.57 -19.84 -18.67
N VAL A 95 21.88 -19.57 -18.77
CA VAL A 95 22.64 -18.83 -17.74
C VAL A 95 22.11 -17.40 -17.59
N ARG A 96 21.83 -16.69 -18.70
CA ARG A 96 21.26 -15.34 -18.62
C ARG A 96 19.90 -15.36 -17.93
N GLU A 97 19.01 -16.27 -18.31
CA GLU A 97 17.66 -16.39 -17.75
C GLU A 97 17.68 -16.65 -16.25
N THR A 98 18.48 -17.64 -15.83
CA THR A 98 18.63 -17.97 -14.41
C THR A 98 19.32 -16.86 -13.62
N ALA A 99 20.29 -16.15 -14.21
CA ALA A 99 20.94 -15.00 -13.60
C ALA A 99 19.98 -13.81 -13.41
N THR A 100 19.18 -13.48 -14.43
CA THR A 100 18.15 -12.44 -14.30
C THR A 100 17.13 -12.85 -13.22
N GLY A 101 16.72 -14.12 -13.19
CA GLY A 101 15.85 -14.65 -12.14
C GLY A 101 16.44 -14.49 -10.73
N ALA A 102 17.73 -14.80 -10.56
CA ALA A 102 18.43 -14.63 -9.29
C ALA A 102 18.50 -13.17 -8.85
N LEU A 103 18.88 -12.25 -9.74
CA LEU A 103 18.91 -10.81 -9.47
C LEU A 103 17.51 -10.27 -9.13
N ARG A 104 16.48 -10.74 -9.84
CA ARG A 104 15.09 -10.35 -9.60
C ARG A 104 14.57 -10.79 -8.24
N ASN A 105 14.93 -11.99 -7.79
CA ASN A 105 14.55 -12.43 -6.45
C ASN A 105 15.37 -11.71 -5.37
N LEU A 106 16.66 -11.46 -5.63
CA LEU A 106 17.53 -10.71 -4.73
C LEU A 106 16.99 -9.28 -4.49
N SER A 107 16.59 -8.56 -5.55
CA SER A 107 16.01 -7.21 -5.40
C SER A 107 14.63 -7.23 -4.76
N ALA A 108 13.78 -8.18 -5.16
CA ALA A 108 12.43 -8.28 -4.62
C ALA A 108 12.40 -8.65 -3.12
N CYS A 109 13.33 -9.49 -2.65
CA CYS A 109 13.38 -9.95 -1.26
C CYS A 109 14.35 -9.14 -0.39
N GLY A 110 15.33 -8.44 -0.98
CA GLY A 110 16.32 -7.63 -0.26
C GLY A 110 16.01 -6.13 -0.21
N GLY A 111 14.94 -5.68 -0.87
CA GLY A 111 14.45 -4.31 -0.78
C GLY A 111 15.38 -3.25 -1.39
N GLN A 112 15.28 -2.02 -0.88
CA GLN A 112 15.92 -0.84 -1.46
C GLN A 112 17.45 -0.94 -1.48
N GLU A 113 18.07 -1.48 -0.43
CA GLU A 113 19.53 -1.61 -0.31
C GLU A 113 20.12 -2.43 -1.47
N VAL A 114 19.47 -3.56 -1.81
CA VAL A 114 19.90 -4.39 -2.95
C VAL A 114 19.75 -3.63 -4.27
N CYS A 115 18.64 -2.92 -4.47
CA CYS A 115 18.42 -2.14 -5.69
C CYS A 115 19.49 -1.05 -5.87
N GLU A 116 19.90 -0.40 -4.78
CA GLU A 116 20.98 0.58 -4.79
C GLU A 116 22.33 -0.05 -5.15
N GLU A 117 22.66 -1.22 -4.57
CA GLU A 117 23.88 -1.96 -4.91
C GLU A 117 23.87 -2.44 -6.37
N MET A 118 22.71 -2.85 -6.92
CA MET A 118 22.57 -3.19 -8.34
C MET A 118 22.89 -2.02 -9.27
N VAL A 119 22.48 -0.81 -8.91
CA VAL A 119 22.80 0.39 -9.71
C VAL A 119 24.29 0.72 -9.59
N LYS A 120 24.86 0.63 -8.38
CA LYS A 120 26.28 0.88 -8.11
C LYS A 120 27.19 -0.09 -8.86
N GLU A 121 26.82 -1.36 -8.94
CA GLU A 121 27.54 -2.42 -9.66
C GLU A 121 27.17 -2.49 -11.16
N ASP A 122 26.54 -1.44 -11.70
CA ASP A 122 26.23 -1.26 -13.12
C ASP A 122 25.38 -2.37 -13.76
N VAL A 123 24.43 -2.96 -13.01
CA VAL A 123 23.50 -3.97 -13.54
C VAL A 123 22.55 -3.37 -14.59
N MET A 124 22.28 -2.05 -14.56
CA MET A 124 21.40 -1.39 -15.51
C MET A 124 21.94 -1.40 -16.96
N THR A 125 23.26 -1.37 -17.15
CA THR A 125 23.89 -1.41 -18.49
C THR A 125 23.63 -2.72 -19.24
N PRO A 126 23.93 -3.92 -18.70
CA PRO A 126 23.61 -5.18 -19.37
C PRO A 126 22.11 -5.39 -19.54
N LEU A 127 21.26 -4.96 -18.58
CA LEU A 127 19.80 -5.04 -18.74
C LEU A 127 19.29 -4.17 -19.90
N THR A 128 19.82 -2.96 -20.03
CA THR A 128 19.50 -2.07 -21.14
C THR A 128 19.90 -2.68 -22.49
N ALA A 129 21.07 -3.33 -22.56
CA ALA A 129 21.52 -4.02 -23.76
C ALA A 129 20.56 -5.17 -24.14
N LEU A 130 20.21 -6.03 -23.17
CA LEU A 130 19.29 -7.16 -23.37
C LEU A 130 17.90 -6.71 -23.82
N LEU A 131 17.35 -5.64 -23.24
CA LEU A 131 16.05 -5.11 -23.66
C LEU A 131 16.09 -4.56 -25.09
N ARG A 132 17.20 -3.98 -25.55
CA ARG A 132 17.29 -3.52 -26.94
C ARG A 132 17.31 -4.68 -27.95
N GLU A 133 17.76 -5.87 -27.54
CA GLU A 133 17.68 -7.08 -28.38
C GLU A 133 16.23 -7.53 -28.65
N VAL A 134 15.26 -7.10 -27.82
CA VAL A 134 13.81 -7.37 -27.98
C VAL A 134 13.30 -6.97 -29.37
N ARG A 135 13.82 -5.87 -29.92
CA ARG A 135 13.43 -5.37 -31.24
C ARG A 135 13.59 -6.42 -32.35
N ASN A 136 14.47 -7.40 -32.15
CA ASN A 136 14.86 -8.40 -33.14
C ASN A 136 14.40 -9.82 -32.80
N CYS A 137 13.84 -10.07 -31.61
CA CYS A 137 13.54 -11.43 -31.13
C CYS A 137 12.05 -11.65 -30.80
N THR A 138 11.36 -12.42 -31.63
CA THR A 138 9.92 -12.74 -31.47
C THR A 138 9.64 -14.01 -30.67
N LYS A 139 10.66 -14.72 -30.16
CA LYS A 139 10.50 -16.05 -29.54
C LYS A 139 10.88 -16.14 -28.06
N ARG A 140 11.46 -15.08 -27.47
CA ARG A 140 12.05 -15.11 -26.11
C ARG A 140 11.24 -14.31 -25.08
N HIS A 141 9.92 -14.51 -25.07
CA HIS A 141 9.02 -13.67 -24.28
C HIS A 141 9.28 -13.75 -22.76
N HIS A 142 9.63 -14.93 -22.24
CA HIS A 142 9.87 -15.12 -20.82
C HIS A 142 11.09 -14.34 -20.31
N THR A 143 12.22 -14.43 -21.02
CA THR A 143 13.44 -13.66 -20.71
C THR A 143 13.15 -12.16 -20.69
N ILE A 144 12.37 -11.68 -21.66
CA ILE A 144 12.01 -10.26 -21.79
C ILE A 144 11.15 -9.81 -20.62
N ILE A 145 10.17 -10.62 -20.23
CA ILE A 145 9.32 -10.37 -19.06
C ILE A 145 10.18 -10.20 -17.80
N ILE A 146 11.09 -11.14 -17.51
CA ILE A 146 11.93 -11.07 -16.30
C ILE A 146 12.82 -9.81 -16.33
N ASN A 147 13.41 -9.47 -17.48
CA ASN A 147 14.22 -8.26 -17.61
C ASN A 147 13.41 -6.97 -17.38
N ILE A 148 12.19 -6.88 -17.91
CA ILE A 148 11.28 -5.74 -17.68
C ILE A 148 10.93 -5.64 -16.20
N ILE A 149 10.59 -6.76 -15.55
CA ILE A 149 10.27 -6.80 -14.12
C ILE A 149 11.46 -6.31 -13.29
N LEU A 150 12.67 -6.80 -13.57
CA LEU A 150 13.87 -6.38 -12.84
C LEU A 150 14.13 -4.88 -12.98
N ILE A 151 14.05 -4.33 -14.20
CA ILE A 151 14.19 -2.88 -14.42
C ILE A 151 13.11 -2.10 -13.67
N CYS A 152 11.88 -2.58 -13.67
CA CYS A 152 10.77 -1.95 -12.94
C CYS A 152 11.08 -1.88 -11.44
N VAL A 153 11.52 -2.99 -10.83
CA VAL A 153 11.85 -3.07 -9.39
C VAL A 153 13.00 -2.13 -9.03
N ILE A 154 14.07 -2.12 -9.83
CA ILE A 154 15.22 -1.24 -9.58
C ILE A 154 14.80 0.24 -9.73
N SER A 155 14.01 0.56 -10.77
CA SER A 155 13.56 1.92 -11.05
C SER A 155 12.57 2.47 -10.02
N GLU A 156 11.76 1.61 -9.41
CA GLU A 156 10.85 1.98 -8.33
C GLU A 156 11.61 2.43 -7.07
N SER A 157 12.78 1.85 -6.83
CA SER A 157 13.54 2.06 -5.59
C SER A 157 14.71 3.03 -5.74
N ASN A 158 15.04 3.47 -6.96
CA ASN A 158 16.27 4.23 -7.22
C ASN A 158 16.12 5.27 -8.34
N THR A 159 16.33 6.56 -8.00
CA THR A 159 16.20 7.68 -8.95
C THR A 159 17.30 7.71 -10.02
N GLN A 160 18.50 7.21 -9.73
CA GLN A 160 19.56 7.07 -10.73
C GLN A 160 19.20 6.01 -11.77
N ALA A 161 18.53 4.93 -11.38
CA ALA A 161 18.00 3.94 -12.32
C ALA A 161 16.95 4.54 -13.26
N LEU A 162 16.06 5.41 -12.76
CA LEU A 162 15.12 6.17 -13.61
C LEU A 162 15.87 7.06 -14.62
N SER A 163 16.93 7.76 -14.19
CA SER A 163 17.73 8.57 -15.12
C SER A 163 18.42 7.73 -16.20
N ILE A 164 18.93 6.54 -15.84
CA ILE A 164 19.52 5.60 -16.81
C ILE A 164 18.44 5.09 -17.78
N PHE A 165 17.24 4.76 -17.28
CA PHE A 165 16.10 4.34 -18.10
C PHE A 165 15.74 5.39 -19.15
N ASN A 166 15.62 6.65 -18.70
CA ASN A 166 15.29 7.81 -19.55
C ASN A 166 16.35 8.01 -20.65
N LYS A 167 17.62 8.16 -20.27
CA LYS A 167 18.75 8.38 -21.19
C LYS A 167 18.97 7.24 -22.17
N SER A 168 18.59 6.03 -21.77
CA SER A 168 18.72 4.84 -22.60
C SER A 168 17.60 4.66 -23.63
N GLY A 169 16.57 5.52 -23.62
CA GLY A 169 15.44 5.40 -24.54
C GLY A 169 14.67 4.09 -24.35
N LEU A 170 14.60 3.59 -23.11
CA LEU A 170 13.91 2.33 -22.80
C LEU A 170 12.38 2.46 -22.92
N LEU A 171 11.83 3.67 -22.84
CA LEU A 171 10.40 3.94 -23.06
C LEU A 171 9.87 3.28 -24.34
N ASP A 172 10.52 3.51 -25.47
CA ASP A 172 10.11 2.94 -26.76
C ASP A 172 10.10 1.42 -26.75
N VAL A 173 11.07 0.81 -26.06
CA VAL A 173 11.18 -0.66 -25.97
C VAL A 173 10.04 -1.22 -25.13
N VAL A 174 9.72 -0.59 -24.01
CA VAL A 174 8.63 -1.01 -23.13
C VAL A 174 7.28 -0.82 -23.83
N VAL A 175 7.07 0.28 -24.56
CA VAL A 175 5.85 0.50 -25.37
C VAL A 175 5.71 -0.56 -26.47
N GLN A 176 6.79 -0.93 -27.16
CA GLN A 176 6.76 -2.04 -28.12
C GLN A 176 6.40 -3.39 -27.49
N CYS A 177 6.76 -3.60 -26.22
CA CYS A 177 6.35 -4.79 -25.46
C CYS A 177 4.88 -4.72 -25.07
N LEU A 178 4.38 -3.53 -24.70
CA LEU A 178 2.96 -3.27 -24.46
C LEU A 178 2.16 -3.67 -25.70
N GLU A 179 2.49 -3.13 -26.87
CA GLU A 179 1.80 -3.37 -28.16
C GLU A 179 1.77 -4.84 -28.64
N LYS A 180 2.39 -5.78 -27.92
CA LYS A 180 2.27 -7.22 -28.20
C LYS A 180 0.94 -7.82 -27.74
N TYR A 181 0.09 -7.10 -27.00
CA TYR A 181 -1.32 -7.48 -26.89
C TYR A 181 -1.96 -7.38 -28.31
N PRO A 182 -2.78 -8.34 -28.77
CA PRO A 182 -3.40 -9.44 -28.04
C PRO A 182 -2.59 -10.75 -27.93
N HIS A 183 -1.46 -10.87 -28.62
CA HIS A 183 -0.72 -12.13 -28.79
C HIS A 183 -0.01 -12.60 -27.54
N ASN A 184 0.44 -11.67 -26.68
CA ASN A 184 1.09 -11.98 -25.42
C ASN A 184 0.69 -10.97 -24.34
N VAL A 185 -0.39 -11.29 -23.62
CA VAL A 185 -0.92 -10.43 -22.56
C VAL A 185 -0.01 -10.37 -21.33
N GLU A 186 0.72 -11.44 -21.00
CA GLU A 186 1.64 -11.46 -19.84
C GLU A 186 2.82 -10.49 -20.04
N LEU A 187 3.38 -10.44 -21.26
CA LEU A 187 4.38 -9.44 -21.64
C LEU A 187 3.81 -8.02 -21.59
N ALA A 188 2.60 -7.82 -22.13
CA ALA A 188 1.96 -6.52 -22.11
C ALA A 188 1.66 -6.03 -20.69
N ILE A 189 1.24 -6.91 -19.77
CA ILE A 189 1.03 -6.60 -18.36
C ILE A 189 2.34 -6.19 -17.70
N SER A 190 3.43 -6.95 -17.93
CA SER A 190 4.75 -6.62 -17.38
C SER A 190 5.25 -5.26 -17.88
N ALA A 191 5.03 -4.96 -19.16
CA ALA A 191 5.33 -3.66 -19.75
C ALA A 191 4.45 -2.54 -19.17
N ALA A 192 3.15 -2.77 -18.99
CA ALA A 192 2.22 -1.80 -18.41
C ALA A 192 2.55 -1.49 -16.95
N HIS A 193 2.96 -2.50 -16.15
CA HIS A 193 3.48 -2.28 -14.80
C HIS A 193 4.71 -1.38 -14.84
N CYS A 194 5.70 -1.72 -15.67
CA CYS A 194 6.90 -0.91 -15.82
C CYS A 194 6.57 0.53 -16.22
N LEU A 195 5.72 0.75 -17.23
CA LEU A 195 5.30 2.08 -17.68
C LEU A 195 4.60 2.86 -16.58
N HIS A 196 3.66 2.23 -15.89
CA HIS A 196 2.97 2.87 -14.78
C HIS A 196 4.02 3.33 -13.76
N THR A 197 5.00 2.49 -13.40
CA THR A 197 6.01 2.79 -12.37
C THR A 197 6.95 3.90 -12.80
N VAL A 198 7.58 3.78 -13.98
CA VAL A 198 8.59 4.77 -14.42
C VAL A 198 7.99 6.13 -14.79
N THR A 199 6.67 6.24 -14.98
CA THR A 199 5.97 7.51 -15.20
C THR A 199 5.55 8.22 -13.92
N GLU A 200 5.61 7.56 -12.76
CA GLU A 200 5.27 8.17 -11.48
C GLU A 200 6.39 9.12 -11.02
N ASP A 201 6.02 10.38 -10.75
CA ASP A 201 6.92 11.44 -10.29
C ASP A 201 8.23 11.57 -11.09
N ASN A 202 8.19 11.30 -12.41
CA ASN A 202 9.35 11.34 -13.31
C ASN A 202 9.19 12.41 -14.41
N PRO A 203 9.46 13.70 -14.11
CA PRO A 203 9.24 14.80 -15.05
C PRO A 203 10.11 14.69 -16.33
N GLU A 204 11.33 14.15 -16.22
CA GLU A 204 12.23 13.95 -17.37
C GLU A 204 11.59 13.00 -18.40
N LEU A 205 11.02 11.87 -17.93
CA LEU A 205 10.31 10.95 -18.81
C LEU A 205 9.03 11.57 -19.37
N LEU A 206 8.24 12.24 -18.52
CA LEU A 206 6.97 12.86 -18.91
C LEU A 206 7.15 13.90 -20.03
N CYS A 207 8.27 14.62 -20.06
CA CYS A 207 8.62 15.52 -21.16
C CYS A 207 8.91 14.82 -22.50
N SER A 208 9.30 13.54 -22.47
CA SER A 208 9.65 12.75 -23.67
C SER A 208 8.45 12.08 -24.35
N ILE A 209 7.28 12.17 -23.74
CA ILE A 209 6.06 11.49 -24.18
C ILE A 209 5.51 12.11 -25.45
N ASN A 210 5.08 11.25 -26.38
CA ASN A 210 4.54 11.63 -27.67
C ASN A 210 3.19 10.96 -27.94
N THR A 211 2.58 11.30 -29.08
CA THR A 211 1.29 10.77 -29.52
C THR A 211 1.29 9.26 -29.77
N THR A 212 2.43 8.65 -30.09
CA THR A 212 2.56 7.20 -30.28
C THR A 212 2.38 6.47 -28.95
N VAL A 213 3.05 6.93 -27.89
CA VAL A 213 2.90 6.36 -26.54
C VAL A 213 1.46 6.50 -26.06
N LEU A 214 0.85 7.67 -26.25
CA LEU A 214 -0.54 7.92 -25.90
C LEU A 214 -1.50 6.97 -26.65
N GLY A 215 -1.33 6.84 -27.97
CA GLY A 215 -2.16 5.97 -28.79
C GLY A 215 -2.04 4.49 -28.41
N ALA A 216 -0.85 4.02 -28.04
CA ALA A 216 -0.66 2.65 -27.55
C ALA A 216 -1.44 2.40 -26.25
N LEU A 217 -1.42 3.34 -25.31
CA LEU A 217 -2.16 3.24 -24.05
C LEU A 217 -3.68 3.36 -24.26
N GLU A 218 -4.14 4.25 -25.13
CA GLU A 218 -5.56 4.38 -25.48
C GLU A 218 -6.10 3.10 -26.14
N ASN A 219 -5.32 2.50 -27.05
CA ASN A 219 -5.69 1.23 -27.67
C ASN A 219 -5.80 0.08 -26.64
N VAL A 220 -5.03 0.11 -25.55
CA VAL A 220 -5.19 -0.83 -24.43
C VAL A 220 -6.53 -0.60 -23.74
N LEU A 221 -6.89 0.65 -23.44
CA LEU A 221 -8.17 0.98 -22.81
C LEU A 221 -9.37 0.54 -23.66
N LEU A 222 -9.23 0.59 -24.99
CA LEU A 222 -10.25 0.17 -25.96
C LEU A 222 -10.32 -1.35 -26.18
N SER A 223 -9.44 -2.15 -25.56
CA SER A 223 -9.51 -3.60 -25.65
C SER A 223 -10.83 -4.16 -25.08
N THR A 224 -11.37 -5.17 -25.77
CA THR A 224 -12.72 -5.72 -25.53
C THR A 224 -12.72 -7.10 -24.86
N GLN A 225 -11.55 -7.67 -24.58
CA GLN A 225 -11.45 -8.96 -23.91
C GLN A 225 -11.87 -8.84 -22.43
N ASP A 226 -12.65 -9.82 -21.97
CA ASP A 226 -13.30 -9.78 -20.65
C ASP A 226 -12.56 -10.58 -19.56
N CYS A 227 -11.41 -11.19 -19.86
CA CYS A 227 -10.63 -11.89 -18.82
C CYS A 227 -9.91 -10.91 -17.88
N MET A 228 -9.58 -11.38 -16.67
CA MET A 228 -9.05 -10.54 -15.61
C MET A 228 -7.66 -10.00 -15.92
N ALA A 229 -6.88 -10.72 -16.75
CA ALA A 229 -5.63 -10.23 -17.30
C ALA A 229 -5.80 -8.91 -18.08
N TYR A 230 -6.84 -8.79 -18.91
CA TYR A 230 -7.15 -7.55 -19.63
C TYR A 230 -7.73 -6.47 -18.73
N THR A 231 -8.44 -6.84 -17.66
CA THR A 231 -8.86 -5.89 -16.62
C THR A 231 -7.65 -5.27 -15.93
N LEU A 232 -6.66 -6.08 -15.54
CA LEU A 232 -5.40 -5.59 -14.99
C LEU A 232 -4.63 -4.71 -15.98
N LEU A 233 -4.48 -5.18 -17.22
CA LEU A 233 -3.79 -4.43 -18.27
C LEU A 233 -4.41 -3.03 -18.48
N ARG A 234 -5.75 -2.95 -18.52
CA ARG A 234 -6.47 -1.67 -18.62
C ARG A 234 -6.30 -0.77 -17.40
N ALA A 235 -6.32 -1.33 -16.19
CA ALA A 235 -6.09 -0.56 -14.96
C ALA A 235 -4.68 0.07 -14.93
N LEU A 236 -3.65 -0.68 -15.35
CA LEU A 236 -2.27 -0.19 -15.42
C LEU A 236 -2.08 0.88 -16.49
N ALA A 237 -2.68 0.69 -17.66
CA ALA A 237 -2.66 1.71 -18.71
C ALA A 237 -3.40 2.99 -18.25
N ALA A 238 -4.52 2.85 -17.56
CA ALA A 238 -5.26 3.98 -16.99
C ALA A 238 -4.43 4.76 -15.95
N GLY A 239 -3.68 4.06 -15.10
CA GLY A 239 -2.75 4.67 -14.15
C GLY A 239 -1.59 5.40 -14.84
N THR A 240 -1.00 4.80 -15.86
CA THR A 240 0.04 5.44 -16.69
C THR A 240 -0.49 6.73 -17.31
N LEU A 241 -1.70 6.70 -17.89
CA LEU A 241 -2.37 7.87 -18.46
C LEU A 241 -2.68 8.96 -17.42
N TRP A 242 -3.03 8.57 -16.20
CA TRP A 242 -3.21 9.51 -15.09
C TRP A 242 -1.89 10.21 -14.71
N ASN A 243 -0.77 9.48 -14.65
CA ASN A 243 0.54 10.06 -14.39
C ASN A 243 0.95 11.06 -15.48
N MET A 244 0.51 10.82 -16.71
CA MET A 244 0.81 11.64 -17.89
C MET A 244 -0.11 12.86 -18.06
N LYS A 245 -1.13 13.03 -17.21
CA LYS A 245 -2.20 14.02 -17.42
C LYS A 245 -1.68 15.45 -17.62
N SER A 246 -0.66 15.84 -16.87
CA SER A 246 -0.09 17.20 -16.89
C SER A 246 0.70 17.50 -18.15
N SER A 247 1.13 16.48 -18.90
CA SER A 247 1.88 16.61 -20.16
C SER A 247 0.97 16.82 -21.38
N LEU A 248 -0.35 16.72 -21.22
CA LEU A 248 -1.32 16.78 -22.32
C LEU A 248 -2.01 18.14 -22.41
N PRO A 249 -2.50 18.58 -23.59
CA PRO A 249 -3.33 19.77 -23.71
C PRO A 249 -4.64 19.65 -22.92
N ALA A 250 -5.10 20.74 -22.31
CA ALA A 250 -6.29 20.76 -21.43
C ALA A 250 -7.56 20.15 -22.07
N SER A 251 -7.75 20.30 -23.39
CA SER A 251 -8.89 19.71 -24.10
C SER A 251 -8.89 18.19 -24.10
N HIS A 252 -7.72 17.55 -24.17
CA HIS A 252 -7.58 16.09 -24.12
C HIS A 252 -7.59 15.57 -22.68
N GLN A 253 -7.15 16.38 -21.71
CA GLN A 253 -7.13 15.99 -20.30
C GLN A 253 -8.52 15.59 -19.78
N ALA A 254 -9.57 16.37 -20.08
CA ALA A 254 -10.92 16.09 -19.59
C ALA A 254 -11.51 14.79 -20.17
N GLN A 255 -11.34 14.56 -21.48
CA GLN A 255 -11.79 13.33 -22.14
C GLN A 255 -11.01 12.12 -21.64
N LEU A 256 -9.69 12.26 -21.51
CA LEU A 256 -8.82 11.21 -21.00
C LEU A 256 -9.20 10.86 -19.56
N LEU A 257 -9.38 11.87 -18.70
CA LEU A 257 -9.80 11.69 -17.32
C LEU A 257 -11.10 10.91 -17.22
N ASN A 258 -12.12 11.27 -18.00
CA ASN A 258 -13.38 10.53 -17.98
C ASN A 258 -13.17 9.07 -18.41
N THR A 259 -12.33 8.82 -19.41
CA THR A 259 -12.00 7.47 -19.92
C THR A 259 -11.23 6.64 -18.91
N VAL A 260 -10.26 7.25 -18.23
CA VAL A 260 -9.51 6.65 -17.11
C VAL A 260 -10.49 6.26 -16.01
N VAL A 261 -11.30 7.21 -15.50
CA VAL A 261 -12.26 6.94 -14.42
C VAL A 261 -13.29 5.89 -14.83
N ALA A 262 -13.80 5.92 -16.07
CA ALA A 262 -14.69 4.89 -16.60
C ALA A 262 -14.04 3.49 -16.56
N THR A 263 -12.75 3.41 -16.88
CA THR A 263 -11.99 2.15 -16.86
C THR A 263 -11.84 1.62 -15.43
N LEU A 264 -11.43 2.48 -14.49
CA LEU A 264 -11.33 2.11 -13.08
C LEU A 264 -12.69 1.69 -12.52
N SER A 265 -13.75 2.42 -12.88
CA SER A 265 -15.13 2.14 -12.51
C SER A 265 -15.58 0.74 -12.95
N LYS A 266 -15.31 0.36 -14.20
CA LYS A 266 -15.58 -0.99 -14.73
C LYS A 266 -14.79 -2.08 -13.98
N CYS A 267 -13.55 -1.81 -13.60
CA CYS A 267 -12.75 -2.75 -12.79
C CYS A 267 -13.36 -2.97 -11.40
N LEU A 268 -13.86 -1.90 -10.77
CA LEU A 268 -14.51 -1.97 -9.46
C LEU A 268 -15.89 -2.64 -9.50
N ASP A 269 -16.59 -2.64 -10.64
CA ASP A 269 -17.88 -3.33 -10.79
C ASP A 269 -17.81 -4.86 -10.65
N ILE A 270 -16.64 -5.45 -10.88
CA ILE A 270 -16.47 -6.90 -10.80
C ILE A 270 -16.52 -7.34 -9.33
N ASP A 271 -17.53 -8.12 -8.94
CA ASP A 271 -17.66 -8.65 -7.58
C ASP A 271 -16.66 -9.79 -7.31
N ALA A 272 -15.50 -9.42 -6.76
CA ALA A 272 -14.46 -10.36 -6.35
C ALA A 272 -14.93 -11.36 -5.28
N GLY A 273 -15.86 -10.96 -4.41
CA GLY A 273 -16.43 -11.83 -3.37
C GLY A 273 -17.25 -12.99 -3.96
N THR A 274 -17.82 -12.79 -5.14
CA THR A 274 -18.56 -13.83 -5.87
C THR A 274 -17.67 -14.59 -6.85
N LEU A 275 -16.70 -13.93 -7.50
CA LEU A 275 -15.88 -14.54 -8.55
C LEU A 275 -14.77 -15.43 -8.00
N ILE A 276 -14.14 -15.06 -6.88
CA ILE A 276 -13.03 -15.84 -6.30
C ILE A 276 -13.48 -17.25 -5.87
N PRO A 277 -14.59 -17.44 -5.13
CA PRO A 277 -15.10 -18.78 -4.82
C PRO A 277 -15.38 -19.61 -6.08
N LYS A 278 -15.90 -19.00 -7.15
CA LYS A 278 -16.16 -19.69 -8.41
C LYS A 278 -14.87 -20.17 -9.09
N LEU A 279 -13.83 -19.33 -9.11
CA LEU A 279 -12.52 -19.70 -9.66
C LEU A 279 -11.88 -20.81 -8.83
N ARG A 280 -12.00 -20.74 -7.50
CA ARG A 280 -11.50 -21.78 -6.59
C ARG A 280 -12.16 -23.14 -6.84
N HIS A 281 -13.49 -23.16 -6.98
CA HIS A 281 -14.23 -24.39 -7.29
C HIS A 281 -13.90 -24.93 -8.70
N ALA A 282 -13.73 -24.04 -9.69
CA ALA A 282 -13.32 -24.47 -11.03
C ALA A 282 -11.94 -25.14 -11.03
N GLU A 283 -11.01 -24.68 -10.19
CA GLU A 283 -9.72 -25.34 -9.99
C GLU A 283 -9.87 -26.72 -9.35
N GLU A 284 -10.68 -26.84 -8.30
CA GLU A 284 -11.02 -28.13 -7.65
C GLU A 284 -11.57 -29.14 -8.64
N ASP A 285 -12.59 -28.74 -9.41
CA ASP A 285 -13.21 -29.59 -10.41
C ASP A 285 -12.19 -30.04 -11.47
N ARG A 286 -11.28 -29.15 -11.88
CA ARG A 286 -10.21 -29.48 -12.82
C ARG A 286 -9.27 -30.54 -12.24
N LEU A 287 -8.88 -30.41 -10.97
CA LEU A 287 -8.01 -31.38 -10.29
C LEU A 287 -8.69 -32.74 -10.16
N LEU A 288 -9.96 -32.78 -9.75
CA LEU A 288 -10.75 -34.02 -9.62
C LEU A 288 -10.93 -34.74 -10.97
N ASN A 289 -11.21 -33.98 -12.03
CA ASN A 289 -11.37 -34.54 -13.37
C ASN A 289 -10.04 -35.06 -13.95
N THR A 290 -8.91 -34.44 -13.59
CA THR A 290 -7.58 -34.89 -14.01
C THR A 290 -7.15 -36.16 -13.25
N ALA A 291 -7.50 -36.27 -11.97
CA ALA A 291 -7.25 -37.45 -11.14
C ALA A 291 -8.11 -38.67 -11.52
N SER A 292 -9.22 -38.46 -12.24
CA SER A 292 -10.17 -39.52 -12.64
C SER A 292 -9.81 -40.22 -13.95
N ILE A 293 -8.65 -39.92 -14.57
CA ILE A 293 -8.14 -40.65 -15.74
C ILE A 293 -7.40 -41.90 -15.24
N PRO A 294 -7.93 -43.14 -15.47
CA PRO A 294 -7.22 -44.34 -15.04
C PRO A 294 -6.07 -44.61 -16.01
N GLY A 295 -4.82 -44.44 -15.56
CA GLY A 295 -3.66 -44.92 -16.33
C GLY A 295 -2.31 -44.23 -16.13
N VAL A 296 -2.17 -43.23 -15.26
CA VAL A 296 -0.84 -42.68 -14.90
C VAL A 296 -0.75 -42.60 -13.39
N GLU A 297 -0.08 -43.58 -12.80
CA GLU A 297 0.34 -43.56 -11.40
C GLU A 297 1.28 -42.36 -11.20
N ASN A 298 0.75 -41.26 -10.67
CA ASN A 298 1.54 -40.13 -10.21
C ASN A 298 1.96 -40.41 -8.76
N GLU A 299 3.21 -40.84 -8.58
CA GLU A 299 3.91 -40.70 -7.30
C GLU A 299 4.14 -39.20 -7.02
N THR A 300 3.12 -38.50 -6.53
CA THR A 300 3.25 -37.15 -5.97
C THR A 300 2.47 -37.01 -4.67
N SER A 301 2.57 -38.02 -3.81
CA SER A 301 2.35 -37.88 -2.37
C SER A 301 3.66 -38.20 -1.66
N ARG A 302 4.60 -37.24 -1.67
CA ARG A 302 5.66 -37.20 -0.65
C ARG A 302 5.31 -36.10 0.33
N ASP A 303 4.52 -36.49 1.31
CA ASP A 303 4.62 -35.94 2.65
C ASP A 303 6.09 -36.04 3.07
N ILE A 304 6.67 -34.90 3.43
CA ILE A 304 7.98 -34.86 4.09
C ILE A 304 7.72 -35.33 5.51
N ASN A 305 7.98 -36.60 5.78
CA ASN A 305 8.19 -37.09 7.14
C ASN A 305 9.64 -37.56 7.24
N VAL A 306 10.37 -36.88 8.12
CA VAL A 306 11.71 -37.21 8.57
C VAL A 306 11.56 -38.38 9.54
N ASP A 307 12.26 -39.50 9.31
CA ASP A 307 12.89 -40.29 10.39
C ASP A 307 13.80 -41.41 9.85
N GLU A 308 15.04 -41.35 10.36
CA GLU A 308 16.00 -42.40 10.77
C GLU A 308 16.40 -43.57 9.84
N MET A 309 17.72 -43.56 9.54
CA MET A 309 18.71 -44.66 9.47
C MET A 309 18.26 -46.11 9.13
N GLU A 310 18.88 -46.69 8.10
CA GLU A 310 19.77 -47.87 8.22
C GLU A 310 20.51 -48.17 6.89
N GLU A 311 21.75 -48.66 7.02
CA GLU A 311 22.69 -49.04 5.98
C GLU A 311 22.29 -50.37 5.30
N ASP A 312 22.58 -50.54 4.00
CA ASP A 312 23.43 -51.65 3.52
C ASP A 312 23.67 -51.63 2.00
N GLU A 313 24.87 -52.11 1.64
CA GLU A 313 25.50 -52.13 0.32
C GLU A 313 24.88 -53.12 -0.69
N GLU A 314 24.97 -52.82 -1.99
CA GLU A 314 25.69 -53.64 -3.00
C GLU A 314 25.59 -53.06 -4.43
N ALA A 315 26.67 -53.18 -5.21
CA ALA A 315 26.80 -52.89 -6.64
C ALA A 315 27.22 -54.19 -7.40
N PRO A 316 27.48 -54.28 -8.73
CA PRO A 316 27.20 -53.39 -9.89
C PRO A 316 26.72 -54.09 -11.23
N ASN A 317 26.09 -53.30 -12.14
CA ASN A 317 26.16 -53.33 -13.64
C ASN A 317 25.69 -54.57 -14.50
N PRO A 318 25.53 -54.50 -15.86
CA PRO A 318 25.35 -53.36 -16.80
C PRO A 318 24.31 -53.53 -17.98
N LYS A 319 23.96 -52.39 -18.62
CA LYS A 319 23.63 -52.16 -20.06
C LYS A 319 22.42 -52.85 -20.73
N ARG A 320 21.47 -52.03 -21.20
CA ARG A 320 21.00 -52.06 -22.62
C ARG A 320 20.33 -50.75 -23.07
N ASN A 321 20.84 -50.21 -24.17
CA ASN A 321 20.39 -49.01 -24.88
C ASN A 321 18.96 -49.12 -25.42
N GLY A 322 18.22 -48.01 -25.41
CA GLY A 322 17.16 -47.80 -26.40
C GLY A 322 16.10 -46.76 -26.04
N LYS A 323 16.26 -45.56 -26.63
CA LYS A 323 15.29 -44.44 -26.75
C LYS A 323 15.13 -43.55 -25.53
N ALA A 324 15.91 -42.47 -25.53
CA ALA A 324 15.62 -41.25 -24.78
C ALA A 324 14.24 -40.73 -25.22
N ALA A 325 13.21 -40.99 -24.42
CA ALA A 325 12.02 -40.18 -24.41
C ALA A 325 12.47 -38.80 -23.92
N LYS A 326 12.28 -37.77 -24.75
CA LYS A 326 12.35 -36.39 -24.29
C LYS A 326 11.34 -36.24 -23.17
N ILE A 327 11.83 -36.20 -21.93
CA ILE A 327 11.08 -35.66 -20.82
C ILE A 327 11.02 -34.17 -21.11
N ASP A 328 9.95 -33.77 -21.79
CA ASP A 328 9.53 -32.38 -21.87
C ASP A 328 9.05 -32.05 -20.45
N ASN A 329 9.99 -31.65 -19.58
CA ASN A 329 9.66 -31.02 -18.30
C ASN A 329 9.06 -29.66 -18.66
N ASP A 330 7.79 -29.69 -19.03
CA ASP A 330 7.04 -28.51 -19.45
C ASP A 330 6.92 -27.59 -18.22
N ILE A 331 7.64 -26.47 -18.28
CA ILE A 331 7.71 -25.39 -17.27
C ILE A 331 6.30 -24.84 -16.92
N SER A 332 5.28 -25.22 -17.71
CA SER A 332 3.86 -25.03 -17.42
C SER A 332 3.45 -25.50 -16.01
N ASP A 333 4.10 -26.54 -15.45
CA ASP A 333 3.84 -27.04 -14.09
C ASP A 333 4.34 -26.10 -12.96
N LEU A 334 5.20 -25.13 -13.26
CA LEU A 334 5.72 -24.15 -12.30
C LEU A 334 4.92 -22.85 -12.25
N LEU A 335 4.03 -22.61 -13.23
CA LEU A 335 3.23 -21.40 -13.27
C LEU A 335 1.93 -21.59 -12.47
N PRO A 336 1.38 -20.54 -11.83
CA PRO A 336 0.11 -20.66 -11.14
C PRO A 336 -0.96 -21.19 -12.08
N VAL A 337 -1.85 -22.02 -11.58
CA VAL A 337 -2.99 -22.52 -12.35
C VAL A 337 -3.83 -21.36 -12.86
N LYS A 338 -4.48 -21.54 -14.01
CA LYS A 338 -5.17 -20.48 -14.75
C LYS A 338 -6.15 -19.69 -13.86
N GLU A 339 -6.92 -20.40 -13.05
CA GLU A 339 -7.92 -19.83 -12.14
C GLU A 339 -7.29 -18.91 -11.09
N LEU A 340 -6.15 -19.32 -10.53
CA LEU A 340 -5.37 -18.54 -9.57
C LEU A 340 -4.81 -17.28 -10.24
N ARG A 341 -4.28 -17.37 -11.47
CA ARG A 341 -3.83 -16.17 -12.23
C ARG A 341 -4.96 -15.18 -12.48
N GLU A 342 -6.15 -15.65 -12.84
CA GLU A 342 -7.32 -14.78 -13.05
C GLU A 342 -7.73 -14.08 -11.76
N ALA A 343 -7.75 -14.79 -10.63
CA ALA A 343 -8.04 -14.20 -9.32
C ALA A 343 -7.00 -13.14 -8.91
N MET A 344 -5.72 -13.44 -9.09
CA MET A 344 -4.61 -12.52 -8.82
C MET A 344 -4.69 -11.28 -9.70
N ALA A 345 -4.96 -11.44 -11.00
CA ALA A 345 -5.08 -10.33 -11.93
C ALA A 345 -6.24 -9.40 -11.53
N LEU A 346 -7.39 -9.95 -11.16
CA LEU A 346 -8.53 -9.16 -10.70
C LEU A 346 -8.21 -8.36 -9.43
N LEU A 347 -7.68 -9.01 -8.41
CA LEU A 347 -7.39 -8.37 -7.13
C LEU A 347 -6.33 -7.28 -7.30
N THR A 348 -5.30 -7.55 -8.11
CA THR A 348 -4.26 -6.56 -8.46
C THR A 348 -4.87 -5.39 -9.23
N ALA A 349 -5.78 -5.64 -10.17
CA ALA A 349 -6.46 -4.58 -10.92
C ALA A 349 -7.31 -3.68 -10.03
N GLN A 350 -8.04 -4.28 -9.08
CA GLN A 350 -8.88 -3.53 -8.13
C GLN A 350 -8.05 -2.73 -7.14
N GLN A 351 -6.97 -3.33 -6.61
CA GLN A 351 -6.01 -2.60 -5.79
C GLN A 351 -5.40 -1.41 -6.54
N THR A 352 -4.88 -1.64 -7.74
CA THR A 352 -4.29 -0.59 -8.59
C THR A 352 -5.31 0.51 -8.87
N SER A 353 -6.57 0.16 -9.15
CA SER A 353 -7.64 1.12 -9.40
C SER A 353 -7.93 2.00 -8.19
N LEU A 354 -7.99 1.41 -6.99
CA LEU A 354 -8.21 2.13 -5.73
C LEU A 354 -7.04 3.05 -5.40
N GLU A 355 -5.80 2.61 -5.63
CA GLU A 355 -4.59 3.43 -5.44
C GLU A 355 -4.57 4.63 -6.40
N ILE A 356 -4.92 4.43 -7.67
CA ILE A 356 -5.04 5.52 -8.65
C ILE A 356 -6.11 6.53 -8.20
N ILE A 357 -7.28 6.07 -7.72
CA ILE A 357 -8.34 6.97 -7.23
C ILE A 357 -7.88 7.76 -6.00
N VAL A 358 -7.14 7.15 -5.08
CA VAL A 358 -6.55 7.89 -3.94
C VAL A 358 -5.57 8.95 -4.42
N ASN A 359 -4.73 8.64 -5.41
CA ASN A 359 -3.83 9.62 -6.00
C ASN A 359 -4.59 10.74 -6.73
N MET A 360 -5.77 10.47 -7.30
CA MET A 360 -6.70 11.50 -7.80
C MET A 360 -7.28 12.38 -6.70
N CYS A 361 -7.41 11.85 -5.48
CA CYS A 361 -7.88 12.57 -4.31
C CYS A 361 -6.79 13.41 -3.60
N CYS A 362 -5.53 13.34 -4.04
CA CYS A 362 -4.45 14.14 -3.47
C CYS A 362 -4.37 15.50 -4.18
N SER A 363 -4.18 16.60 -3.44
CA SER A 363 -3.93 17.91 -4.06
C SER A 363 -2.50 17.98 -4.59
N ASP A 364 -2.33 18.36 -5.86
CA ASP A 364 -1.03 18.57 -6.52
C ASP A 364 -0.37 19.92 -6.11
N ASP A 365 -0.92 20.64 -5.12
CA ASP A 365 -0.34 21.91 -4.64
C ASP A 365 0.97 21.63 -3.89
N PRO A 366 2.07 22.31 -4.26
CA PRO A 366 3.28 22.28 -3.45
C PRO A 366 2.87 22.67 -2.03
N SER A 367 3.28 21.87 -1.07
CA SER A 367 3.15 22.26 0.32
C SER A 367 3.76 23.65 0.49
N ASP A 368 3.19 24.45 1.39
CA ASP A 368 3.81 25.69 1.93
C ASP A 368 5.20 25.44 2.58
N ASP A 369 5.88 24.34 2.27
CA ASP A 369 7.18 23.94 2.80
C ASP A 369 8.35 24.76 2.21
N GLU A 370 8.08 25.78 1.38
CA GLU A 370 9.07 26.78 0.93
C GLU A 370 9.00 28.11 1.72
N TRP A 371 8.38 28.15 2.90
CA TRP A 371 8.66 29.26 3.82
C TRP A 371 10.02 29.04 4.47
N GLU A 372 11.06 29.56 3.83
CA GLU A 372 12.42 29.57 4.35
C GLU A 372 12.45 30.03 5.82
N GLU A 373 13.22 29.29 6.61
CA GLU A 373 13.51 29.56 8.01
C GLU A 373 14.08 30.97 8.18
N SER A 374 13.25 31.90 8.66
CA SER A 374 13.72 33.08 9.38
C SER A 374 13.23 33.02 10.81
N SER A 375 13.64 31.97 11.53
CA SER A 375 13.57 31.95 12.99
C SER A 375 14.71 32.81 13.54
N SER A 376 14.55 34.14 13.52
CA SER A 376 15.36 35.01 14.37
C SER A 376 14.69 35.10 15.73
N SER A 377 15.29 34.44 16.71
CA SER A 377 15.04 34.63 18.12
C SER A 377 15.26 36.10 18.52
N ASP A 378 14.22 36.79 18.98
CA ASP A 378 14.38 37.68 20.12
C ASP A 378 13.04 37.85 20.86
N GLU A 379 13.07 37.55 22.15
CA GLU A 379 11.95 37.75 23.07
C GLU A 379 12.02 39.18 23.59
N SER A 380 11.15 40.06 23.11
CA SER A 380 10.83 41.31 23.82
C SER A 380 9.37 41.70 23.64
N GLU A 381 8.64 41.70 24.76
CA GLU A 381 7.32 42.28 24.92
C GLU A 381 7.32 43.80 24.60
N LEU A 382 6.27 44.28 23.91
CA LEU A 382 5.41 45.44 24.24
C LEU A 382 4.89 46.18 22.99
N GLY A 383 3.56 46.35 22.91
CA GLY A 383 2.92 47.55 22.33
C GLY A 383 2.08 47.35 21.06
N PRO A 384 0.88 47.95 20.95
CA PRO A 384 -0.14 47.60 19.95
C PRO A 384 -0.15 48.52 18.72
N ASP A 385 -1.01 48.14 17.77
CA ASP A 385 -1.43 48.84 16.54
C ASP A 385 -0.71 48.43 15.24
N GLY A 386 -1.44 47.61 14.48
CA GLY A 386 -1.17 47.26 13.09
C GLY A 386 -2.45 46.71 12.47
N LEU A 387 -3.43 47.58 12.25
CA LEU A 387 -4.59 47.33 11.39
C LEU A 387 -4.11 46.85 10.01
N CYS A 388 -4.30 45.56 9.70
CA CYS A 388 -4.43 45.12 8.32
C CYS A 388 -5.87 44.62 8.13
N ASP A 389 -6.61 45.46 7.42
CA ASP A 389 -7.98 45.29 7.01
C ASP A 389 -8.09 44.23 5.89
N GLY A 390 -9.23 43.53 5.88
CA GLY A 390 -9.83 42.80 4.75
C GLY A 390 -8.94 42.08 3.72
N VAL A 391 -8.68 40.79 3.96
CA VAL A 391 -8.80 39.76 2.90
C VAL A 391 -9.66 38.63 3.44
N SER A 392 -10.96 38.85 3.38
CA SER A 392 -11.97 37.81 3.55
C SER A 392 -11.82 36.75 2.46
N SER A 393 -11.78 35.47 2.86
CA SER A 393 -12.18 34.32 2.04
C SER A 393 -11.33 34.00 0.81
N LEU A 394 -10.02 33.78 0.99
CA LEU A 394 -9.20 33.10 -0.02
C LEU A 394 -8.93 31.64 0.38
N MET A 395 -9.47 30.76 -0.48
CA MET A 395 -9.10 29.37 -0.74
C MET A 395 -9.39 28.37 0.38
N SER A 396 -10.52 27.66 0.25
CA SER A 396 -10.74 26.39 0.95
C SER A 396 -9.73 25.37 0.38
N PRO A 397 -8.74 24.87 1.14
CA PRO A 397 -7.63 24.06 0.60
C PRO A 397 -8.01 22.60 0.29
N LEU A 398 -9.29 22.31 0.07
CA LEU A 398 -9.87 20.97 0.27
C LEU A 398 -10.80 20.49 -0.85
N CYS A 399 -10.70 21.03 -2.06
CA CYS A 399 -11.55 20.62 -3.16
C CYS A 399 -10.71 19.98 -4.27
N LEU A 400 -11.14 18.79 -4.70
CA LEU A 400 -10.70 18.18 -5.96
C LEU A 400 -10.93 19.17 -7.12
N SER A 401 -10.17 19.02 -8.21
CA SER A 401 -10.49 19.74 -9.44
C SER A 401 -11.93 19.39 -9.86
N ALA A 402 -12.66 20.35 -10.44
CA ALA A 402 -14.05 20.15 -10.82
C ALA A 402 -14.20 18.99 -11.83
N GLU A 403 -13.21 18.77 -12.68
CA GLU A 403 -13.14 17.69 -13.65
C GLU A 403 -12.98 16.33 -12.96
N VAL A 404 -12.06 16.21 -11.99
CA VAL A 404 -11.87 14.97 -11.21
C VAL A 404 -13.12 14.67 -10.41
N HIS A 405 -13.64 15.66 -9.69
CA HIS A 405 -14.87 15.53 -8.93
C HIS A 405 -16.04 15.06 -9.81
N GLY A 406 -16.28 15.74 -10.93
CA GLY A 406 -17.35 15.40 -11.88
C GLY A 406 -17.20 14.00 -12.46
N ALA A 407 -15.97 13.58 -12.81
CA ALA A 407 -15.70 12.25 -13.33
C ALA A 407 -16.01 11.16 -12.28
N LEU A 408 -15.51 11.30 -11.05
CA LEU A 408 -15.74 10.33 -9.97
C LEU A 408 -17.24 10.15 -9.65
N ILE A 409 -17.99 11.25 -9.62
CA ILE A 409 -19.44 11.22 -9.39
C ILE A 409 -20.19 10.60 -10.56
N SER A 410 -19.88 10.99 -11.80
CA SER A 410 -20.56 10.45 -13.00
C SER A 410 -20.46 8.92 -13.11
N HIS A 411 -19.36 8.36 -12.59
CA HIS A 411 -19.06 6.93 -12.60
C HIS A 411 -19.37 6.22 -11.28
N HIS A 412 -20.07 6.89 -10.35
CA HIS A 412 -20.51 6.35 -9.06
C HIS A 412 -19.37 5.74 -8.22
N ILE A 413 -18.17 6.33 -8.28
CA ILE A 413 -16.99 5.81 -7.59
C ILE A 413 -17.18 5.71 -6.07
N PRO A 414 -17.74 6.72 -5.35
CA PRO A 414 -17.95 6.60 -3.90
C PRO A 414 -18.77 5.37 -3.49
N GLU A 415 -19.86 5.08 -4.20
CA GLU A 415 -20.71 3.91 -3.93
C GLU A 415 -19.95 2.60 -4.20
N LYS A 416 -19.19 2.53 -5.30
CA LYS A 416 -18.40 1.35 -5.64
C LYS A 416 -17.28 1.10 -4.64
N VAL A 417 -16.60 2.15 -4.19
CA VAL A 417 -15.55 2.07 -3.16
C VAL A 417 -16.15 1.58 -1.83
N LEU A 418 -17.31 2.11 -1.40
CA LEU A 418 -18.00 1.64 -0.21
C LEU A 418 -18.37 0.14 -0.31
N LYS A 419 -18.86 -0.33 -1.46
CA LYS A 419 -19.13 -1.76 -1.67
C LYS A 419 -17.85 -2.61 -1.56
N LYS A 420 -16.69 -2.08 -1.97
CA LYS A 420 -15.41 -2.80 -1.87
C LYS A 420 -14.89 -2.97 -0.46
N THR A 421 -15.36 -2.18 0.51
CA THR A 421 -14.97 -2.38 1.91
C THR A 421 -15.62 -3.62 2.53
N GLU A 422 -16.60 -4.25 1.87
CA GLU A 422 -17.25 -5.50 2.31
C GLU A 422 -16.47 -6.75 1.94
N PHE A 423 -15.56 -6.66 0.97
CA PHE A 423 -14.71 -7.78 0.62
C PHE A 423 -13.66 -7.98 1.73
N PRO A 424 -13.29 -9.22 2.08
CA PRO A 424 -13.79 -10.49 1.57
C PRO A 424 -15.04 -10.99 2.31
N ARG A 425 -16.00 -11.57 1.59
CA ARG A 425 -17.15 -12.26 2.21
C ARG A 425 -16.69 -13.57 2.87
N PRO A 426 -17.37 -14.06 3.93
CA PRO A 426 -17.01 -15.29 4.62
C PRO A 426 -16.80 -16.49 3.66
N GLU A 427 -17.60 -16.60 2.61
CA GLU A 427 -17.50 -17.68 1.63
C GLU A 427 -16.18 -17.62 0.84
N ALA A 428 -15.68 -16.42 0.52
CA ALA A 428 -14.40 -16.23 -0.16
C ALA A 428 -13.22 -16.47 0.78
N ILE A 429 -13.38 -16.12 2.06
CA ILE A 429 -12.42 -16.46 3.12
C ILE A 429 -12.30 -17.97 3.21
N ASP A 430 -13.40 -18.68 3.43
CA ASP A 430 -13.40 -20.14 3.62
C ASP A 430 -12.83 -20.88 2.40
N ALA A 431 -13.20 -20.47 1.18
CA ALA A 431 -12.70 -21.07 -0.05
C ALA A 431 -11.17 -20.90 -0.22
N CYS A 432 -10.62 -19.76 0.19
CA CYS A 432 -9.19 -19.45 0.01
C CYS A 432 -8.34 -19.97 1.18
N HIS A 433 -8.87 -20.02 2.40
CA HIS A 433 -8.12 -20.45 3.58
C HIS A 433 -7.68 -21.92 3.54
N GLN A 434 -8.39 -22.76 2.80
CA GLN A 434 -8.12 -24.19 2.66
C GLN A 434 -6.92 -24.50 1.74
N ASN A 435 -6.39 -23.52 1.01
CA ASN A 435 -5.29 -23.72 0.06
C ASN A 435 -4.17 -22.69 0.27
N PHE A 436 -2.94 -23.16 0.43
CA PHE A 436 -1.76 -22.32 0.68
C PHE A 436 -1.53 -21.25 -0.39
N SER A 437 -1.84 -21.54 -1.65
CA SER A 437 -1.64 -20.63 -2.78
C SER A 437 -2.73 -19.54 -2.88
N TRP A 438 -3.91 -19.78 -2.32
CA TRP A 438 -5.05 -18.83 -2.33
C TRP A 438 -5.13 -17.98 -1.06
N LYS A 439 -4.66 -18.52 0.07
CA LYS A 439 -4.64 -17.84 1.37
C LYS A 439 -4.04 -16.42 1.33
N PRO A 440 -2.95 -16.13 0.58
CA PRO A 440 -2.36 -14.78 0.52
C PRO A 440 -3.24 -13.73 -0.18
N LEU A 441 -4.30 -14.13 -0.89
CA LEU A 441 -5.16 -13.23 -1.67
C LEU A 441 -6.18 -12.45 -0.82
N ILE A 442 -6.31 -12.81 0.45
CA ILE A 442 -7.37 -12.34 1.33
C ILE A 442 -6.90 -11.03 2.02
N LYS A 443 -7.78 -10.03 2.09
CA LYS A 443 -7.70 -8.76 2.88
C LYS A 443 -7.16 -7.49 2.20
N ARG A 444 -6.30 -7.55 1.20
CA ARG A 444 -5.64 -6.32 0.67
C ARG A 444 -6.56 -5.33 -0.03
N VAL A 445 -7.49 -5.82 -0.83
CA VAL A 445 -8.48 -4.96 -1.51
C VAL A 445 -9.33 -4.20 -0.49
N GLN A 446 -9.61 -4.79 0.68
CA GLN A 446 -10.40 -4.16 1.73
C GLN A 446 -9.68 -2.94 2.32
N SER A 447 -8.41 -3.10 2.74
CA SER A 447 -7.61 -2.02 3.31
C SER A 447 -7.40 -0.88 2.30
N ARG A 448 -7.20 -1.22 1.02
CA ARG A 448 -7.10 -0.24 -0.07
C ARG A 448 -8.42 0.48 -0.32
N ALA A 449 -9.56 -0.24 -0.27
CA ALA A 449 -10.88 0.36 -0.41
C ALA A 449 -11.20 1.30 0.75
N LEU A 450 -10.85 0.92 1.98
CA LEU A 450 -11.01 1.75 3.17
C LEU A 450 -10.16 3.02 3.10
N THR A 451 -8.92 2.92 2.63
CA THR A 451 -8.05 4.10 2.43
C THR A 451 -8.59 5.00 1.31
N CYS A 452 -9.13 4.40 0.24
CA CYS A 452 -9.83 5.12 -0.81
C CYS A 452 -11.07 5.85 -0.28
N LEU A 453 -11.85 5.20 0.57
CA LEU A 453 -13.03 5.78 1.20
C LEU A 453 -12.63 6.95 2.10
N HIS A 454 -11.59 6.80 2.92
CA HIS A 454 -11.02 7.88 3.72
C HIS A 454 -10.70 9.11 2.86
N SER A 455 -10.01 8.90 1.73
CA SER A 455 -9.58 9.96 0.81
C SER A 455 -10.78 10.69 0.17
N ILE A 456 -11.79 9.94 -0.25
CA ILE A 456 -13.05 10.46 -0.79
C ILE A 456 -13.81 11.27 0.27
N LEU A 457 -13.97 10.74 1.47
CA LEU A 457 -14.63 11.42 2.59
C LEU A 457 -13.90 12.71 3.00
N SER A 458 -12.58 12.75 2.86
CA SER A 458 -11.79 13.94 3.21
C SER A 458 -11.84 15.05 2.16
N THR A 459 -12.34 14.79 0.95
CA THR A 459 -12.23 15.71 -0.20
C THR A 459 -13.56 16.04 -0.90
N MET A 460 -14.65 15.33 -0.57
CA MET A 460 -15.98 15.53 -1.17
C MET A 460 -17.00 16.03 -0.15
N ASP A 461 -18.05 16.69 -0.63
CA ASP A 461 -19.19 17.15 0.19
C ASP A 461 -20.26 16.05 0.37
N VAL A 462 -21.23 16.32 1.25
CA VAL A 462 -22.25 15.34 1.64
C VAL A 462 -23.21 15.03 0.49
N GLU A 463 -23.56 16.03 -0.30
CA GLU A 463 -24.48 15.91 -1.42
C GLU A 463 -23.88 15.02 -2.51
N SER A 464 -22.59 15.21 -2.80
CA SER A 464 -21.80 14.39 -3.72
C SER A 464 -21.67 12.92 -3.28
N LEU A 465 -21.79 12.64 -1.98
CA LEU A 465 -21.69 11.29 -1.42
C LEU A 465 -23.05 10.57 -1.27
N GLY A 466 -24.12 11.11 -1.85
CA GLY A 466 -25.45 10.50 -1.78
C GLY A 466 -26.30 10.97 -0.59
N GLY A 467 -25.86 12.04 0.10
CA GLY A 467 -26.60 12.69 1.17
C GLY A 467 -26.52 11.97 2.52
N ILE A 468 -27.38 12.42 3.46
CA ILE A 468 -27.36 11.98 4.86
C ILE A 468 -27.57 10.46 4.99
N ALA A 469 -28.48 9.87 4.21
CA ALA A 469 -28.79 8.45 4.27
C ALA A 469 -27.57 7.58 3.92
N ALA A 470 -26.81 7.97 2.88
CA ALA A 470 -25.61 7.26 2.46
C ALA A 470 -24.50 7.34 3.53
N LEU A 471 -24.33 8.48 4.19
CA LEU A 471 -23.36 8.63 5.29
C LEU A 471 -23.74 7.78 6.51
N GLN A 472 -25.03 7.71 6.85
CA GLN A 472 -25.51 6.85 7.95
C GLN A 472 -25.30 5.37 7.63
N GLU A 473 -25.56 4.95 6.39
CA GLU A 473 -25.27 3.60 5.93
C GLU A 473 -23.78 3.28 6.00
N ALA A 474 -22.92 4.18 5.50
CA ALA A 474 -21.48 4.04 5.61
C ALA A 474 -21.02 3.93 7.08
N ALA A 475 -21.63 4.71 7.98
CA ALA A 475 -21.27 4.72 9.40
C ALA A 475 -21.63 3.39 10.07
N GLN A 476 -22.79 2.84 9.75
CA GLN A 476 -23.20 1.53 10.22
C GLN A 476 -22.25 0.42 9.72
N ARG A 477 -21.87 0.47 8.43
CA ARG A 477 -20.95 -0.50 7.81
C ARG A 477 -19.55 -0.45 8.43
N LEU A 478 -18.94 0.73 8.51
CA LEU A 478 -17.61 0.89 9.11
C LEU A 478 -17.63 0.52 10.60
N SER A 479 -18.70 0.85 11.32
CA SER A 479 -18.87 0.42 12.71
C SER A 479 -18.94 -1.11 12.84
N SER A 480 -19.62 -1.82 11.94
CA SER A 480 -19.63 -3.30 11.98
C SER A 480 -18.27 -3.92 11.68
N LEU A 481 -17.42 -3.27 10.88
CA LEU A 481 -16.06 -3.76 10.61
C LEU A 481 -15.14 -3.62 11.84
N VAL A 482 -15.32 -2.57 12.63
CA VAL A 482 -14.49 -2.32 13.83
C VAL A 482 -15.02 -3.05 15.06
N PHE A 483 -16.35 -3.08 15.23
CA PHE A 483 -17.00 -3.53 16.47
C PHE A 483 -17.83 -4.80 16.33
N GLY A 484 -17.92 -5.39 15.13
CA GLY A 484 -18.73 -6.58 14.88
C GLY A 484 -18.08 -7.89 15.30
N ALA A 485 -16.75 -7.92 15.40
CA ALA A 485 -16.00 -9.10 15.85
C ALA A 485 -15.78 -9.04 17.38
N PRO A 486 -15.76 -10.20 18.08
CA PRO A 486 -15.51 -10.26 19.52
C PRO A 486 -14.07 -9.89 19.89
N GLU A 487 -13.12 -10.02 18.95
CA GLU A 487 -11.72 -9.64 19.11
C GLU A 487 -11.34 -8.57 18.09
N ILE A 488 -10.51 -7.61 18.53
CA ILE A 488 -9.98 -6.57 17.65
C ILE A 488 -9.03 -7.22 16.62
N PRO A 489 -9.21 -6.96 15.32
CA PRO A 489 -8.29 -7.45 14.29
C PRO A 489 -6.85 -7.02 14.58
N LYS A 490 -5.87 -7.93 14.46
CA LYS A 490 -4.45 -7.61 14.70
C LYS A 490 -3.72 -7.00 13.50
N ASP A 491 -4.38 -6.94 12.35
CA ASP A 491 -3.80 -6.41 11.11
C ASP A 491 -3.70 -4.88 11.19
N ALA A 492 -2.47 -4.38 11.32
CA ALA A 492 -2.17 -2.96 11.47
C ALA A 492 -2.63 -2.13 10.27
N GLU A 493 -2.44 -2.62 9.04
CA GLU A 493 -2.81 -1.90 7.81
C GLU A 493 -4.33 -1.78 7.70
N PHE A 494 -5.04 -2.87 8.00
CA PHE A 494 -6.50 -2.86 8.06
C PHE A 494 -7.02 -1.91 9.14
N LEU A 495 -6.49 -1.99 10.36
CA LEU A 495 -6.92 -1.14 11.48
C LEU A 495 -6.69 0.34 11.18
N GLU A 496 -5.55 0.69 10.61
CA GLU A 496 -5.26 2.07 10.23
C GLU A 496 -6.23 2.57 9.16
N ALA A 497 -6.49 1.76 8.12
CA ALA A 497 -7.39 2.13 7.05
C ALA A 497 -8.85 2.30 7.54
N VAL A 498 -9.36 1.35 8.33
CA VAL A 498 -10.76 1.41 8.83
C VAL A 498 -10.96 2.54 9.82
N THR A 499 -10.01 2.77 10.73
CA THR A 499 -10.10 3.86 11.72
C THR A 499 -9.95 5.22 11.06
N SER A 500 -9.11 5.35 10.02
CA SER A 500 -9.00 6.58 9.23
C SER A 500 -10.28 6.91 8.47
N ALA A 501 -10.90 5.90 7.84
CA ALA A 501 -12.18 6.07 7.14
C ALA A 501 -13.31 6.45 8.11
N LEU A 502 -13.40 5.75 9.25
CA LEU A 502 -14.40 6.02 10.28
C LEU A 502 -14.23 7.42 10.88
N ARG A 503 -12.99 7.84 11.14
CA ARG A 503 -12.67 9.20 11.61
C ARG A 503 -13.15 10.26 10.62
N SER A 504 -12.78 10.15 9.34
CA SER A 504 -13.22 11.12 8.31
C SER A 504 -14.73 11.17 8.18
N LEU A 505 -15.41 10.01 8.23
CA LEU A 505 -16.86 9.94 8.16
C LEU A 505 -17.53 10.63 9.34
N LEU A 506 -17.10 10.31 10.57
CA LEU A 506 -17.66 10.90 11.78
C LEU A 506 -17.39 12.41 11.85
N GLN A 507 -16.21 12.86 11.39
CA GLN A 507 -15.90 14.27 11.28
C GLN A 507 -16.88 15.00 10.33
N MET A 508 -17.20 14.39 9.18
CA MET A 508 -18.16 14.93 8.23
C MET A 508 -19.57 14.98 8.83
N ILE A 509 -20.02 13.90 9.46
CA ILE A 509 -21.31 13.79 10.17
C ILE A 509 -21.43 14.88 11.25
N ALA A 510 -20.40 15.04 12.08
CA ALA A 510 -20.36 16.04 13.15
C ALA A 510 -20.42 17.48 12.59
N SER A 511 -19.70 17.76 11.48
CA SER A 511 -19.68 19.08 10.86
C SER A 511 -21.04 19.52 10.31
N LYS A 512 -21.90 18.57 9.94
CA LYS A 512 -23.25 18.81 9.41
C LYS A 512 -24.36 18.61 10.43
N ASN A 513 -24.02 18.35 11.70
CA ASN A 513 -24.96 18.02 12.77
C ASN A 513 -25.92 16.88 12.39
N ILE A 514 -25.40 15.87 11.69
CA ILE A 514 -26.18 14.67 11.36
C ILE A 514 -26.26 13.80 12.62
N PRO A 515 -27.46 13.42 13.10
CA PRO A 515 -27.59 12.52 14.24
C PRO A 515 -26.95 11.16 13.92
N GLN A 516 -26.04 10.73 14.79
CA GLN A 516 -25.37 9.43 14.69
C GLN A 516 -25.38 8.76 16.06
N CYS A 517 -25.83 7.51 16.11
CA CYS A 517 -25.82 6.73 17.34
C CYS A 517 -24.46 6.03 17.47
N ILE A 518 -23.71 6.36 18.52
CA ILE A 518 -22.59 5.55 19.00
C ILE A 518 -22.99 5.00 20.37
N THR A 519 -22.92 3.68 20.51
CA THR A 519 -23.30 2.99 21.75
C THR A 519 -22.20 3.13 22.81
N PRO A 520 -22.53 3.07 24.11
CA PRO A 520 -21.53 3.05 25.18
C PRO A 520 -20.50 1.93 25.02
N GLN A 521 -20.92 0.77 24.50
CA GLN A 521 -20.02 -0.36 24.24
C GLN A 521 -18.96 -0.01 23.18
N GLN A 522 -19.36 0.66 22.09
CA GLN A 522 -18.44 1.12 21.05
C GLN A 522 -17.45 2.16 21.59
N LEU A 523 -17.90 3.06 22.48
CA LEU A 523 -17.01 4.01 23.16
C LEU A 523 -15.97 3.32 24.04
N MET A 524 -16.36 2.27 24.76
CA MET A 524 -15.43 1.48 25.58
C MET A 524 -14.40 0.76 24.71
N SER A 525 -14.83 0.10 23.63
CA SER A 525 -13.91 -0.55 22.68
C SER A 525 -12.95 0.44 22.01
N LEU A 526 -13.41 1.64 21.65
CA LEU A 526 -12.54 2.70 21.13
C LEU A 526 -11.52 3.18 22.17
N SER A 527 -11.94 3.31 23.43
CA SER A 527 -11.06 3.71 24.54
C SER A 527 -9.96 2.67 24.80
N GLU A 528 -10.30 1.38 24.68
CA GLU A 528 -9.35 0.29 24.76
C GLU A 528 -8.33 0.33 23.61
N ALA A 529 -8.80 0.46 22.37
CA ALA A 529 -7.96 0.58 21.19
C ALA A 529 -7.02 1.81 21.27
N ALA A 530 -7.55 2.95 21.72
CA ALA A 530 -6.80 4.18 21.90
C ALA A 530 -5.71 4.09 22.98
N SER A 531 -5.80 3.14 23.91
CA SER A 531 -4.85 3.00 25.02
C SER A 531 -3.86 1.85 24.85
N HIS A 532 -4.25 0.77 24.15
CA HIS A 532 -3.48 -0.48 24.13
C HIS A 532 -3.05 -0.94 22.73
N CYS A 533 -3.47 -0.28 21.65
CA CYS A 533 -3.02 -0.67 20.31
C CYS A 533 -1.53 -0.33 20.12
N ASP A 534 -0.72 -1.27 19.65
CA ASP A 534 0.71 -1.05 19.40
C ASP A 534 0.96 -0.01 18.28
N VAL A 535 -0.01 0.16 17.39
CA VAL A 535 0.10 1.03 16.22
C VAL A 535 -0.29 2.47 16.58
N VAL A 536 0.69 3.38 16.53
CA VAL A 536 0.51 4.80 16.90
C VAL A 536 -0.57 5.49 16.07
N SER A 537 -0.60 5.28 14.74
CA SER A 537 -1.61 5.86 13.84
C SER A 537 -3.03 5.45 14.21
N VAL A 538 -3.24 4.18 14.58
CA VAL A 538 -4.52 3.65 15.06
C VAL A 538 -4.91 4.31 16.38
N ARG A 539 -3.97 4.48 17.33
CA ARG A 539 -4.25 5.19 18.59
C ARG A 539 -4.66 6.64 18.34
N VAL A 540 -3.94 7.37 17.48
CA VAL A 540 -4.29 8.75 17.09
C VAL A 540 -5.70 8.79 16.49
N ASN A 541 -6.03 7.89 15.56
CA ASN A 541 -7.37 7.84 14.97
C ASN A 541 -8.46 7.52 16.00
N ALA A 542 -8.22 6.58 16.92
CA ALA A 542 -9.18 6.21 17.96
C ALA A 542 -9.42 7.36 18.94
N VAL A 543 -8.36 8.09 19.34
CA VAL A 543 -8.46 9.31 20.17
C VAL A 543 -9.28 10.39 19.45
N ALA A 544 -9.02 10.62 18.17
CA ALA A 544 -9.77 11.59 17.38
C ALA A 544 -11.25 11.21 17.26
N ILE A 545 -11.56 9.93 17.03
CA ILE A 545 -12.94 9.42 16.99
C ILE A 545 -13.64 9.66 18.34
N LEU A 546 -12.96 9.42 19.47
CA LEU A 546 -13.50 9.71 20.81
C LEU A 546 -13.77 11.20 20.98
N GLY A 547 -12.86 12.07 20.53
CA GLY A 547 -13.04 13.53 20.54
C GLY A 547 -14.26 13.99 19.74
N ILE A 548 -14.34 13.56 18.48
CA ILE A 548 -15.48 13.87 17.59
C ILE A 548 -16.78 13.40 18.23
N THR A 549 -16.83 12.15 18.69
CA THR A 549 -18.04 11.57 19.30
C THR A 549 -18.43 12.30 20.58
N GLY A 550 -17.47 12.60 21.45
CA GLY A 550 -17.75 13.36 22.68
C GLY A 550 -18.27 14.77 22.39
N SER A 551 -17.75 15.44 21.35
CA SER A 551 -18.23 16.77 20.94
C SER A 551 -19.66 16.75 20.40
N MET A 552 -20.08 15.65 19.76
CA MET A 552 -21.46 15.44 19.33
C MET A 552 -22.37 15.18 20.54
N LEU A 553 -21.95 14.28 21.45
CA LEU A 553 -22.68 13.96 22.67
C LEU A 553 -22.90 15.18 23.56
N ALA A 554 -21.93 16.09 23.63
CA ALA A 554 -22.02 17.35 24.39
C ALA A 554 -23.23 18.23 24.01
N ARG A 555 -23.78 18.05 22.80
CA ARG A 555 -24.93 18.78 22.27
C ARG A 555 -26.27 18.09 22.53
N GLU A 556 -26.24 16.83 22.95
CA GLU A 556 -27.43 16.00 23.20
C GLU A 556 -27.72 15.92 24.70
N LYS A 557 -29.00 15.98 25.09
CA LYS A 557 -29.38 15.90 26.52
C LYS A 557 -29.25 14.49 27.07
N GLY A 558 -28.83 14.36 28.33
CA GLY A 558 -28.75 13.07 29.04
C GLY A 558 -27.53 12.23 28.69
N THR A 559 -26.47 12.86 28.17
CA THR A 559 -25.24 12.18 27.72
C THR A 559 -24.04 12.42 28.65
N ALA A 560 -24.19 13.16 29.76
CA ALA A 560 -23.10 13.46 30.70
C ALA A 560 -22.29 12.22 31.14
N ASP A 561 -22.94 11.06 31.35
CA ASP A 561 -22.24 9.83 31.72
C ASP A 561 -21.34 9.29 30.60
N SER A 562 -21.81 9.34 29.35
CA SER A 562 -20.99 8.97 28.18
C SER A 562 -19.82 9.94 28.00
N ILE A 563 -20.06 11.25 28.16
CA ILE A 563 -19.00 12.28 28.09
C ILE A 563 -17.99 12.08 29.21
N LYS A 564 -18.42 11.66 30.40
CA LYS A 564 -17.52 11.31 31.52
C LYS A 564 -16.61 10.13 31.17
N ILE A 565 -17.13 9.10 30.49
CA ILE A 565 -16.32 7.96 30.02
C ILE A 565 -15.26 8.46 29.03
N VAL A 566 -15.68 9.22 28.01
CA VAL A 566 -14.79 9.81 27.00
C VAL A 566 -13.72 10.70 27.64
N GLY A 567 -14.12 11.63 28.50
CA GLY A 567 -13.21 12.57 29.15
C GLY A 567 -12.18 11.88 30.05
N ASN A 568 -12.57 10.84 30.80
CA ASN A 568 -11.62 10.07 31.59
C ASN A 568 -10.63 9.30 30.71
N ALA A 569 -11.09 8.68 29.62
CA ALA A 569 -10.22 7.98 28.68
C ALA A 569 -9.20 8.94 28.06
N LEU A 570 -9.66 10.08 27.53
CA LEU A 570 -8.79 11.11 26.95
C LEU A 570 -7.79 11.68 27.97
N LEU A 571 -8.20 11.91 29.21
CA LEU A 571 -7.29 12.37 30.28
C LEU A 571 -6.21 11.33 30.62
N GLN A 572 -6.56 10.05 30.67
CA GLN A 572 -5.59 8.99 30.88
C GLN A 572 -4.57 8.94 29.74
N ILE A 573 -5.04 8.97 28.49
CA ILE A 573 -4.19 8.92 27.30
C ILE A 573 -3.27 10.14 27.25
N ALA A 574 -3.81 11.35 27.39
CA ALA A 574 -3.05 12.61 27.39
C ALA A 574 -1.96 12.68 28.47
N SER A 575 -2.08 11.88 29.53
CA SER A 575 -1.14 11.87 30.65
C SER A 575 -0.14 10.72 30.60
N LYS A 576 -0.50 9.58 29.98
CA LYS A 576 0.23 8.31 30.12
C LYS A 576 0.73 7.71 28.81
N ASP A 577 0.27 8.15 27.64
CA ASP A 577 0.72 7.54 26.38
C ASP A 577 2.23 7.79 26.17
N GLY A 578 2.92 6.76 25.68
CA GLY A 578 4.35 6.83 25.39
C GLY A 578 4.67 7.85 24.30
N ASP A 579 3.79 8.04 23.33
CA ASP A 579 4.01 8.90 22.17
C ASP A 579 3.42 10.31 22.33
N LEU A 580 4.22 11.33 22.04
CA LEU A 580 3.85 12.73 22.21
C LEU A 580 2.73 13.18 21.26
N VAL A 581 2.63 12.62 20.05
CA VAL A 581 1.57 12.94 19.09
C VAL A 581 0.22 12.45 19.63
N VAL A 582 0.16 11.24 20.18
CA VAL A 582 -1.06 10.71 20.81
C VAL A 582 -1.48 11.56 22.01
N ASN A 583 -0.52 11.99 22.84
CA ASN A 583 -0.80 12.90 23.95
C ASN A 583 -1.37 14.24 23.46
N GLY A 584 -0.81 14.79 22.37
CA GLY A 584 -1.27 16.03 21.75
C GLY A 584 -2.69 15.92 21.18
N GLU A 585 -2.97 14.84 20.46
CA GLU A 585 -4.30 14.56 19.91
C GLU A 585 -5.35 14.42 21.03
N ALA A 586 -4.99 13.75 22.13
CA ALA A 586 -5.90 13.56 23.27
C ALA A 586 -6.23 14.89 23.97
N LEU A 587 -5.26 15.82 24.03
CA LEU A 587 -5.50 17.18 24.52
C LEU A 587 -6.40 17.98 23.57
N ASP A 588 -6.17 17.90 22.25
CA ASP A 588 -7.01 18.59 21.25
C ASP A 588 -8.46 18.07 21.32
N ALA A 589 -8.63 16.75 21.40
CA ALA A 589 -9.92 16.10 21.61
C ALA A 589 -10.61 16.57 22.91
N LEU A 590 -9.88 16.73 24.02
CA LEU A 590 -10.45 17.30 25.25
C LEU A 590 -10.94 18.73 25.06
N PHE A 591 -10.23 19.54 24.27
CA PHE A 591 -10.67 20.91 23.97
C PHE A 591 -11.98 20.89 23.19
N ASP A 592 -12.11 20.01 22.19
CA ASP A 592 -13.31 19.90 21.36
C ASP A 592 -14.52 19.35 22.13
N VAL A 593 -14.33 18.33 22.97
CA VAL A 593 -15.41 17.71 23.77
C VAL A 593 -15.96 18.66 24.83
N PHE A 594 -15.09 19.45 25.45
CA PHE A 594 -15.43 20.32 26.58
C PHE A 594 -15.45 21.81 26.20
N ALA A 595 -15.51 22.14 24.91
CA ALA A 595 -15.58 23.51 24.41
C ALA A 595 -16.89 24.21 24.80
N ASP A 596 -18.02 23.49 24.72
CA ASP A 596 -19.36 24.04 24.94
C ASP A 596 -20.37 22.93 25.23
N GLY A 597 -21.43 23.24 25.99
CA GLY A 597 -22.56 22.35 26.29
C GLY A 597 -22.75 22.04 27.78
N ASN A 598 -23.99 22.10 28.25
CA ASN A 598 -24.34 21.86 29.67
C ASN A 598 -23.93 20.47 30.17
N GLU A 599 -24.05 19.45 29.32
CA GLU A 599 -23.68 18.06 29.65
C GLU A 599 -22.15 17.93 29.76
N ALA A 600 -21.40 18.63 28.90
CA ALA A 600 -19.95 18.69 28.96
C ALA A 600 -19.46 19.43 30.22
N GLU A 601 -20.09 20.56 30.59
CA GLU A 601 -19.78 21.25 31.85
C GLU A 601 -20.03 20.38 33.09
N MET A 602 -21.15 19.63 33.09
CA MET A 602 -21.48 18.70 34.17
C MET A 602 -20.44 17.57 34.25
N ALA A 603 -20.09 16.97 33.12
CA ALA A 603 -19.07 15.93 33.05
C ALA A 603 -17.69 16.46 33.48
N ALA A 604 -17.30 17.68 33.05
CA ALA A 604 -16.03 18.32 33.40
C ALA A 604 -15.87 18.51 34.92
N LYS A 605 -16.95 18.90 35.61
CA LYS A 605 -17.00 19.00 37.07
C LYS A 605 -16.83 17.61 37.72
N ASN A 606 -17.53 16.61 37.20
CA ASN A 606 -17.51 15.24 37.74
C ASN A 606 -16.14 14.54 37.58
N ILE A 607 -15.39 14.84 36.53
CA ILE A 607 -14.04 14.27 36.30
C ILE A 607 -12.90 15.13 36.85
N GLN A 608 -13.22 16.28 37.48
CA GLN A 608 -12.22 17.23 37.96
C GLN A 608 -11.26 17.69 36.84
N LEU A 609 -11.80 18.03 35.68
CA LEU A 609 -11.03 18.32 34.46
C LEU A 609 -10.02 19.45 34.67
N LEU A 610 -10.43 20.56 35.29
CA LEU A 610 -9.57 21.74 35.50
C LEU A 610 -8.34 21.42 36.37
N PRO A 611 -8.47 20.81 37.57
CA PRO A 611 -7.32 20.33 38.33
C PRO A 611 -6.39 19.40 37.54
N ALA A 612 -6.95 18.44 36.80
CA ALA A 612 -6.19 17.49 36.01
C ALA A 612 -5.35 18.18 34.91
N LEU A 613 -5.95 19.10 34.15
CA LEU A 613 -5.24 19.83 33.09
C LEU A 613 -4.16 20.76 33.64
N LYS A 614 -4.37 21.38 34.83
CA LYS A 614 -3.34 22.17 35.50
C LYS A 614 -2.12 21.33 35.90
N ALA A 615 -2.35 20.10 36.38
CA ALA A 615 -1.27 19.17 36.70
C ALA A 615 -0.55 18.69 35.44
N LEU A 616 -1.27 18.47 34.35
CA LEU A 616 -0.73 17.97 33.09
C LEU A 616 0.06 19.02 32.29
N GLN A 617 -0.34 20.30 32.34
CA GLN A 617 0.29 21.39 31.58
C GLN A 617 1.83 21.47 31.72
N PRO A 618 2.43 21.48 32.93
CA PRO A 618 3.88 21.51 33.07
C PRO A 618 4.55 20.22 32.56
N VAL A 619 3.89 19.06 32.71
CA VAL A 619 4.38 17.76 32.24
C VAL A 619 4.45 17.72 30.71
N PHE A 620 3.37 18.10 30.04
CA PHE A 620 3.32 18.15 28.57
C PHE A 620 4.35 19.12 28.00
N LYS A 621 4.50 20.32 28.60
CA LYS A 621 5.53 21.29 28.23
C LYS A 621 6.94 20.72 28.37
N ALA A 622 7.22 19.99 29.46
CA ALA A 622 8.51 19.36 29.67
C ALA A 622 8.77 18.23 28.65
N LYS A 623 7.75 17.43 28.33
CA LYS A 623 7.84 16.34 27.34
C LYS A 623 8.16 16.86 25.94
N ILE A 624 7.48 17.92 25.48
CA ILE A 624 7.82 18.60 24.20
C ILE A 624 9.29 19.06 24.18
N ARG A 625 9.77 19.68 25.27
CA ARG A 625 11.16 20.16 25.31
C ARG A 625 12.20 19.04 25.31
N LYS A 626 11.88 17.91 25.94
CA LYS A 626 12.79 16.75 26.09
C LYS A 626 12.83 15.90 24.82
N GLU A 627 11.67 15.60 24.24
CA GLU A 627 11.51 14.65 23.14
C GLU A 627 11.38 15.33 21.77
N GLY A 628 11.04 16.62 21.72
CA GLY A 628 10.76 17.32 20.47
C GLY A 628 11.96 17.45 19.54
N ARG A 629 13.18 17.54 20.09
CA ARG A 629 14.41 17.63 19.28
C ARG A 629 14.84 16.23 18.83
N GLY A 630 14.68 15.93 17.54
CA GLY A 630 15.24 14.75 16.88
C GLY A 630 14.28 13.56 16.71
N LYS A 631 13.17 13.49 17.46
CA LYS A 631 12.19 12.39 17.34
C LYS A 631 10.98 12.72 16.44
N TYR A 632 10.61 13.99 16.32
CA TYR A 632 9.38 14.42 15.65
C TYR A 632 9.69 15.36 14.48
N THR A 633 8.85 15.33 13.44
CA THR A 633 9.01 16.19 12.26
C THR A 633 8.64 17.65 12.58
N PRO A 634 9.13 18.63 11.80
CA PRO A 634 8.74 20.04 11.98
C PRO A 634 7.23 20.26 11.97
N GLN A 635 6.49 19.56 11.09
CA GLN A 635 5.03 19.64 11.03
C GLN A 635 4.36 19.13 12.31
N GLN A 636 4.83 17.99 12.83
CA GLN A 636 4.32 17.44 14.09
C GLN A 636 4.58 18.39 15.27
N LEU A 637 5.78 18.98 15.33
CA LEU A 637 6.12 19.95 16.37
C LEU A 637 5.25 21.21 16.32
N CYS A 638 4.96 21.72 15.11
CA CYS A 638 4.04 22.84 14.93
C CYS A 638 2.65 22.56 15.50
N VAL A 639 2.10 21.36 15.22
CA VAL A 639 0.81 20.93 15.79
C VAL A 639 0.88 20.84 17.32
N LEU A 640 1.92 20.23 17.87
CA LEU A 640 2.10 20.08 19.31
C LEU A 640 2.26 21.43 20.03
N ASP A 641 2.93 22.39 19.41
CA ASP A 641 3.08 23.74 19.94
C ASP A 641 1.75 24.51 19.95
N ASN A 642 0.93 24.32 18.92
CA ASN A 642 -0.44 24.85 18.89
C ASN A 642 -1.30 24.23 20.02
N VAL A 643 -1.21 22.92 20.23
CA VAL A 643 -1.89 22.24 21.36
C VAL A 643 -1.41 22.78 22.71
N LYS A 644 -0.11 23.02 22.88
CA LYS A 644 0.48 23.62 24.09
C LYS A 644 -0.09 25.03 24.37
N ILE A 645 -0.23 25.85 23.33
CA ILE A 645 -0.83 27.20 23.45
C ILE A 645 -2.33 27.08 23.80
N ASN A 646 -3.05 26.19 23.12
CA ASN A 646 -4.48 25.97 23.35
C ASN A 646 -4.75 25.43 24.75
N LEU A 647 -3.91 24.54 25.29
CA LEU A 647 -4.01 24.06 26.67
C LEU A 647 -4.02 25.21 27.69
N ARG A 648 -3.11 26.19 27.53
CA ARG A 648 -3.05 27.36 28.41
C ARG A 648 -4.34 28.19 28.32
N ARG A 649 -4.82 28.41 27.10
CA ARG A 649 -6.06 29.18 26.83
C ARG A 649 -7.28 28.46 27.40
N PHE A 650 -7.35 27.15 27.22
CA PHE A 650 -8.46 26.32 27.68
C PHE A 650 -8.54 26.23 29.21
N ILE A 651 -7.40 26.09 29.90
CA ILE A 651 -7.36 26.18 31.38
C ILE A 651 -7.91 27.53 31.85
N SER A 652 -7.50 28.63 31.19
CA SER A 652 -7.99 29.98 31.53
C SER A 652 -9.49 30.15 31.28
N TYR A 653 -10.02 29.47 30.26
CA TYR A 653 -11.45 29.41 29.97
C TYR A 653 -12.20 28.64 31.08
N LEU A 654 -11.77 27.44 31.43
CA LEU A 654 -12.40 26.63 32.48
C LEU A 654 -12.40 27.33 33.85
N GLU A 655 -11.34 28.07 34.18
CA GLU A 655 -11.32 28.89 35.41
C GLU A 655 -12.42 29.95 35.46
N LYS A 656 -12.81 30.51 34.31
CA LYS A 656 -13.92 31.48 34.23
C LYS A 656 -15.26 30.78 34.34
N VAL A 657 -15.41 29.59 33.75
CA VAL A 657 -16.63 28.79 33.82
C VAL A 657 -16.89 28.30 35.25
N VAL A 658 -15.86 27.85 35.98
CA VAL A 658 -16.00 27.38 37.38
C VAL A 658 -16.32 28.52 38.37
N LYS A 659 -15.98 29.76 38.02
CA LYS A 659 -16.28 30.96 38.83
C LYS A 659 -17.70 31.51 38.61
N LYS A 660 -18.38 31.08 37.56
CA LYS A 660 -19.80 31.35 37.32
C LYS A 660 -20.65 30.25 37.98
#